data_AF-A0A944T0J8-F1
#
_entry.id   AF-A0A944T0J8-F1
#
_cell.length_a   1.000
_cell.length_b   1.000
_cell.length_c   1.000
_cell.angle_alpha   90.00
_cell.angle_beta   90.00
_cell.angle_gamma   90.00
#
_symmetry.space_group_name_H-M   'P 1'
#
loop_
_entity.id
_entity.type
_entity.pdbx_description
1 polymer ?
#
loop_
_entity_poly.entity_id
_entity_poly.type
_entity_poly.pdbx_seq_one_letter_code
_entity_poly.pdbx_strand_id
1 'polypeptide(L)'
;MPKAIALELFKPFIMSEIIKRELAHNVRSASRFIESNDPQVWDILEALTKKTRVLLNRAPTLHRLGIQAFRPRLVEGKAIRLHPLVCPAFNADFDGDQMAVHLPLSEQAKWEAENLMASEKNLLKPATGSPVITPAQDIALGCYYMTKSDEDDTKEVTKYFANITEARYAYKTRYITIKERIKVKFDDLSKFEDGTSPIIETSIGRIFFNDILPNKLAYYNQAITKKDLSNIIQILLEMYGQEITAEHLDKIKDLGYKYVTKSGYSLGKDDFPYVSVKKELIKEADKQVQTVQEQYDEGLLTDSERHSKVLEIWADAKDRLLSQSKDVLNKDRSVFAMIDSGARGSWGQLGQVIAMKGLVASPSGDIIELPVKGNFKEGFDVLEFFISSHGTRKGLSDTALRTANAGYLTRRLVDVAQEVVVKEEDCGDTEGEMFTIEQSEYMGEKLSERVLGRFVLADVKYGRKTLVKKDGVIDEEMARTVEKEGIDNIHVRSVLQCNLPKGVCAKCYGFDLGNRKVVNTGVAVGTIAAQSIGEPGTQLTMRTFHLGGVAGGDITQGLPRVEELFEARNPKRKAVLTEVNGTIEIEDADGKVITSPTGRKIFEGRRGQKIIKVHHEGMEEEIYDLNTEDDIKVADAQKVKKGDKMLIRGGSGEDIKAPYAGSIRLDDKHLVLVYDGKTTKEYIVPMGYKLWVKDGDNVEKGDQLTEGAVELKELFELKGQDAVKRYILREIQEIYASQGQRLNDKHIEIVIKQMFSRVFIEDPGDTELLPGEIVEKAQLLIANRSAVKNGKKEAKARQMLMGISKVSLTTQSFLSAASFQETSRVLVNAAITGRVDYLEGLKENVIIGRLIPAGTGVHGTGLAQEKAEATAAEKAEVEVKE
;
A
#
# COMPACT_ATOMS: atom_id res chain seq x y z
N MET A 1 -18.75 -14.83 25.24
CA MET A 1 -20.09 -14.52 24.74
C MET A 1 -21.10 -14.53 25.88
N PRO A 2 -21.94 -13.49 26.02
CA PRO A 2 -23.05 -13.47 26.94
C PRO A 2 -23.96 -14.69 26.81
N LYS A 3 -24.33 -15.30 27.94
CA LYS A 3 -25.23 -16.47 27.99
C LYS A 3 -26.56 -16.23 27.25
N ALA A 4 -27.19 -15.08 27.43
CA ALA A 4 -28.47 -14.75 26.78
C ALA A 4 -28.35 -14.69 25.24
N ILE A 5 -27.27 -14.09 24.72
CA ILE A 5 -27.02 -14.02 23.28
C ILE A 5 -26.76 -15.41 22.71
N ALA A 6 -25.94 -16.21 23.41
CA ALA A 6 -25.63 -17.57 23.00
C ALA A 6 -26.88 -18.46 23.00
N LEU A 7 -27.76 -18.34 24.00
CA LEU A 7 -28.99 -19.10 24.11
C LEU A 7 -29.90 -18.89 22.89
N GLU A 8 -30.10 -17.63 22.47
CA GLU A 8 -30.91 -17.31 21.30
C GLU A 8 -30.27 -17.78 20.00
N LEU A 9 -28.96 -17.55 19.81
CA LEU A 9 -28.25 -17.97 18.59
C LEU A 9 -28.25 -19.50 18.41
N PHE A 10 -28.08 -20.25 19.48
CA PHE A 10 -27.99 -21.72 19.45
C PHE A 10 -29.34 -22.41 19.68
N LYS A 11 -30.44 -21.67 19.86
CA LYS A 11 -31.76 -22.20 20.23
C LYS A 11 -32.18 -23.43 19.43
N PRO A 12 -32.10 -23.47 18.07
CA PRO A 12 -32.50 -24.66 17.31
C PRO A 12 -31.64 -25.89 17.61
N PHE A 13 -30.34 -25.70 17.84
CA PHE A 13 -29.40 -26.78 18.16
C PHE A 13 -29.62 -27.33 19.56
N ILE A 14 -29.92 -26.45 20.51
CA ILE A 14 -30.28 -26.82 21.89
C ILE A 14 -31.56 -27.66 21.87
N MET A 15 -32.60 -27.21 21.14
CA MET A 15 -33.86 -27.95 21.02
C MET A 15 -33.65 -29.35 20.42
N SER A 16 -32.82 -29.47 19.38
CA SER A 16 -32.47 -30.75 18.78
C SER A 16 -31.80 -31.68 19.79
N GLU A 17 -30.85 -31.17 20.57
CA GLU A 17 -30.13 -31.95 21.58
C GLU A 17 -31.03 -32.33 22.78
N ILE A 18 -31.95 -31.47 23.21
CA ILE A 18 -32.96 -31.77 24.24
C ILE A 18 -33.86 -32.93 23.79
N ILE A 19 -34.34 -32.91 22.55
CA ILE A 19 -35.17 -33.98 22.00
C ILE A 19 -34.36 -35.27 21.88
N LYS A 20 -33.12 -35.18 21.41
CA LYS A 20 -32.22 -36.33 21.28
C LYS A 20 -31.89 -36.99 22.63
N ARG A 21 -31.88 -36.22 23.72
CA ARG A 21 -31.69 -36.71 25.09
C ARG A 21 -32.98 -37.10 25.80
N GLU A 22 -34.11 -37.11 25.07
CA GLU A 22 -35.45 -37.45 25.59
C GLU A 22 -35.94 -36.55 26.75
N LEU A 23 -35.36 -35.36 26.91
CA LEU A 23 -35.77 -34.37 27.91
C LEU A 23 -37.08 -33.67 27.52
N ALA A 24 -37.41 -33.66 26.23
CA ALA A 24 -38.68 -33.19 25.71
C ALA A 24 -39.09 -34.01 24.48
N HIS A 25 -40.39 -34.29 24.33
CA HIS A 25 -40.90 -35.15 23.27
C HIS A 25 -41.16 -34.43 21.93
N ASN A 26 -41.20 -33.09 21.92
CA ASN A 26 -41.46 -32.32 20.71
C ASN A 26 -40.84 -30.91 20.79
N VAL A 27 -40.78 -30.22 19.65
CA VAL A 27 -40.21 -28.87 19.51
C VAL A 27 -40.89 -27.85 20.45
N ARG A 28 -42.21 -27.92 20.63
CA ARG A 28 -42.92 -26.99 21.53
C ARG A 28 -42.54 -27.20 23.00
N SER A 29 -42.47 -28.45 23.44
CA SER A 29 -42.03 -28.81 24.78
C SER A 29 -40.57 -28.43 25.00
N ALA A 30 -39.70 -28.62 24.01
CA ALA A 30 -38.31 -28.19 24.08
C ALA A 30 -38.17 -26.66 24.19
N SER A 31 -39.03 -25.88 23.51
CA SER A 31 -39.05 -24.41 23.65
C SER A 31 -39.44 -23.99 25.06
N ARG A 32 -40.50 -24.61 25.61
CA ARG A 32 -40.91 -24.36 27.01
C ARG A 32 -39.83 -24.75 28.01
N PHE A 33 -39.10 -25.84 27.75
CA PHE A 33 -37.98 -26.30 28.58
C PHE A 33 -36.81 -25.29 28.59
N ILE A 34 -36.55 -24.64 27.45
CA ILE A 34 -35.59 -23.54 27.36
C ILE A 34 -36.09 -22.32 28.13
N GLU A 35 -37.36 -21.95 27.97
CA GLU A 35 -37.99 -20.80 28.65
C GLU A 35 -38.05 -20.96 30.17
N SER A 36 -38.13 -22.18 30.69
CA SER A 36 -38.08 -22.46 32.13
C SER A 36 -36.69 -22.26 32.76
N ASN A 37 -35.65 -21.94 31.96
CA ASN A 37 -34.27 -21.77 32.42
C ASN A 37 -33.71 -22.99 33.19
N ASP A 38 -34.06 -24.20 32.74
CA ASP A 38 -33.59 -25.43 33.39
C ASP A 38 -32.05 -25.53 33.33
N PRO A 39 -31.37 -25.95 34.42
CA PRO A 39 -29.92 -26.10 34.45
C PRO A 39 -29.32 -26.89 33.29
N GLN A 40 -30.01 -27.95 32.83
CA GLN A 40 -29.51 -28.83 31.77
C GLN A 40 -29.37 -28.12 30.41
N VAL A 41 -30.13 -27.04 30.19
CA VAL A 41 -30.04 -26.22 28.99
C VAL A 41 -28.66 -25.58 28.89
N TRP A 42 -28.09 -25.16 30.03
CA TRP A 42 -26.78 -24.52 30.08
C TRP A 42 -25.65 -25.53 29.81
N ASP A 43 -25.78 -26.76 30.29
CA ASP A 43 -24.82 -27.83 30.02
C ASP A 43 -24.80 -28.21 28.53
N ILE A 44 -25.98 -28.28 27.91
CA ILE A 44 -26.13 -28.50 26.46
C ILE A 44 -25.50 -27.34 25.69
N LEU A 45 -25.80 -26.10 26.07
CA LEU A 45 -25.25 -24.91 25.42
C LEU A 45 -23.72 -24.86 25.52
N GLU A 46 -23.15 -25.21 26.68
CA GLU A 46 -21.69 -25.27 26.84
C GLU A 46 -21.05 -26.35 25.95
N ALA A 47 -21.68 -27.53 25.84
CA ALA A 47 -21.20 -28.60 24.97
C ALA A 47 -21.25 -28.22 23.48
N LEU A 48 -22.30 -27.50 23.05
CA LEU A 48 -22.44 -27.03 21.67
C LEU A 48 -21.43 -25.93 21.32
N THR A 49 -21.24 -24.96 22.23
CA THR A 49 -20.32 -23.82 22.02
C THR A 49 -18.85 -24.24 21.95
N LYS A 50 -18.45 -25.34 22.60
CA LYS A 50 -17.09 -25.90 22.48
C LYS A 50 -16.78 -26.49 21.09
N LYS A 51 -17.78 -26.92 20.33
CA LYS A 51 -17.61 -27.62 19.05
C LYS A 51 -17.62 -26.71 17.83
N THR A 52 -18.04 -25.44 17.98
CA THR A 52 -18.29 -24.55 16.85
C THR A 52 -17.67 -23.18 17.09
N ARG A 53 -17.17 -22.52 16.04
CA ARG A 53 -16.75 -21.12 16.08
C ARG A 53 -17.87 -20.17 15.71
N VAL A 54 -17.78 -18.95 16.19
CA VAL A 54 -18.65 -17.83 15.83
C VAL A 54 -17.83 -16.76 15.12
N LEU A 55 -18.44 -16.06 14.17
CA LEU A 55 -17.80 -14.95 13.47
C LEU A 55 -18.12 -13.65 14.21
N LEU A 56 -17.10 -12.88 14.54
CA LEU A 56 -17.24 -11.50 15.01
C LEU A 56 -16.97 -10.54 13.85
N ASN A 57 -17.82 -9.52 13.72
CA ASN A 57 -17.67 -8.46 12.74
C ASN A 57 -17.83 -7.08 13.41
N ARG A 58 -17.03 -6.11 12.97
CA ARG A 58 -17.19 -4.69 13.32
C ARG A 58 -17.36 -3.86 12.06
N ALA A 59 -18.36 -2.97 12.09
CA ALA A 59 -18.56 -1.98 11.04
C ALA A 59 -17.76 -0.70 11.37
N PRO A 60 -17.13 -0.03 10.39
CA PRO A 60 -17.00 -0.42 8.98
C PRO A 60 -15.94 -1.51 8.75
N THR A 61 -16.23 -2.48 7.87
CA THR A 61 -15.29 -3.55 7.50
C THR A 61 -14.40 -3.10 6.34
N LEU A 62 -13.18 -2.62 6.63
CA LEU A 62 -12.25 -2.10 5.61
C LEU A 62 -11.43 -3.20 4.92
N HIS A 63 -11.20 -4.32 5.60
CA HIS A 63 -10.39 -5.43 5.12
C HIS A 63 -10.90 -6.76 5.70
N ARG A 64 -10.46 -7.89 5.14
CA ARG A 64 -10.91 -9.23 5.57
C ARG A 64 -10.74 -9.53 7.07
N LEU A 65 -9.69 -9.01 7.73
CA LEU A 65 -9.46 -9.22 9.17
C LEU A 65 -10.50 -8.52 10.08
N GLY A 66 -11.39 -7.69 9.53
CA GLY A 66 -12.54 -7.15 10.27
C GLY A 66 -13.64 -8.18 10.51
N ILE A 67 -13.50 -9.39 9.96
CA ILE A 67 -14.33 -10.56 10.27
C ILE A 67 -13.41 -11.72 10.65
N GLN A 68 -13.52 -12.22 11.88
CA GLN A 68 -12.71 -13.34 12.36
C GLN A 68 -13.54 -14.35 13.14
N ALA A 69 -13.09 -15.61 13.15
CA ALA A 69 -13.74 -16.71 13.82
C ALA A 69 -13.11 -17.00 15.19
N PHE A 70 -13.95 -17.04 16.22
CA PHE A 70 -13.57 -17.27 17.61
C PHE A 70 -14.33 -18.45 18.21
N ARG A 71 -13.71 -19.15 19.16
CA ARG A 71 -14.43 -20.13 20.00
C ARG A 71 -15.17 -19.40 21.13
N PRO A 72 -16.51 -19.49 21.19
CA PRO A 72 -17.28 -18.79 22.21
C PRO A 72 -17.11 -19.44 23.58
N ARG A 73 -16.59 -18.68 24.56
CA ARG A 73 -16.68 -19.02 25.98
C ARG A 73 -17.88 -18.31 26.62
N LEU A 74 -18.79 -19.05 27.24
CA LEU A 74 -19.95 -18.49 27.92
C LEU A 74 -19.51 -17.62 29.11
N VAL A 75 -20.07 -16.43 29.23
CA VAL A 75 -19.83 -15.51 30.35
C VAL A 75 -21.14 -14.90 30.81
N GLU A 76 -21.19 -14.53 32.09
CA GLU A 76 -22.26 -13.72 32.65
C GLU A 76 -22.20 -12.27 32.16
N GLY A 77 -23.36 -11.60 32.16
CA GLY A 77 -23.52 -10.22 31.72
C GLY A 77 -24.01 -10.09 30.27
N LYS A 78 -23.96 -8.86 29.74
CA LYS A 78 -24.49 -8.51 28.41
C LYS A 78 -23.41 -8.06 27.40
N ALA A 79 -22.16 -7.89 27.84
CA ALA A 79 -21.06 -7.43 27.00
C ALA A 79 -20.27 -8.61 26.41
N ILE A 80 -19.87 -8.47 25.14
CA ILE A 80 -18.96 -9.42 24.49
C ILE A 80 -17.55 -9.14 25.02
N ARG A 81 -16.87 -10.18 25.52
CA ARG A 81 -15.45 -10.11 25.87
C ARG A 81 -14.62 -10.43 24.63
N LEU A 82 -13.76 -9.50 24.23
CA LEU A 82 -12.87 -9.61 23.08
C LEU A 82 -11.42 -9.70 23.54
N HIS A 83 -10.59 -10.40 22.77
CA HIS A 83 -9.17 -10.49 23.04
C HIS A 83 -8.44 -9.18 22.67
N PRO A 84 -7.54 -8.62 23.51
CA PRO A 84 -6.93 -7.32 23.25
C PRO A 84 -6.02 -7.29 22.01
N LEU A 85 -5.39 -8.42 21.66
CA LEU A 85 -4.49 -8.47 20.50
C LEU A 85 -5.23 -8.41 19.15
N VAL A 86 -6.54 -8.68 19.10
CA VAL A 86 -7.31 -8.58 17.84
C VAL A 86 -7.90 -7.19 17.62
N CYS A 87 -7.89 -6.32 18.63
CA CYS A 87 -8.42 -4.96 18.54
C CYS A 87 -7.80 -4.13 17.39
N PRO A 88 -6.48 -4.19 17.12
CA PRO A 88 -5.89 -3.50 15.96
C PRO A 88 -6.46 -3.96 14.62
N ALA A 89 -6.79 -5.26 14.48
CA ALA A 89 -7.40 -5.79 13.27
C ALA A 89 -8.87 -5.33 13.12
N PHE A 90 -9.64 -5.30 14.20
CA PHE A 90 -11.00 -4.74 14.15
C PHE A 90 -11.04 -3.20 14.10
N ASN A 91 -9.88 -2.55 14.30
CA ASN A 91 -9.77 -1.13 14.58
C ASN A 91 -10.71 -0.69 15.73
N ALA A 92 -10.86 -1.55 16.74
CA ALA A 92 -11.82 -1.42 17.82
C ALA A 92 -11.17 -0.94 19.12
N ASP A 93 -11.94 -0.23 19.92
CA ASP A 93 -11.60 0.08 21.31
C ASP A 93 -12.75 -0.32 22.25
N PHE A 94 -12.67 0.10 23.52
CA PHE A 94 -13.60 -0.31 24.58
C PHE A 94 -14.35 0.88 25.18
N ASP A 95 -14.62 1.93 24.40
CA ASP A 95 -15.32 3.14 24.87
C ASP A 95 -16.83 3.14 24.61
N GLY A 96 -17.35 2.12 23.93
CA GLY A 96 -18.77 2.02 23.53
C GLY A 96 -19.01 1.27 22.22
N ASP A 97 -17.93 0.90 21.51
CA ASP A 97 -17.94 0.10 20.31
C ASP A 97 -18.82 -1.17 20.38
N GLN A 98 -19.50 -1.47 19.28
CA GLN A 98 -20.39 -2.62 19.12
C GLN A 98 -19.84 -3.60 18.09
N MET A 99 -20.13 -4.89 18.31
CA MET A 99 -19.77 -5.97 17.39
C MET A 99 -20.97 -6.88 17.11
N ALA A 100 -21.05 -7.34 15.87
CA ALA A 100 -22.05 -8.32 15.44
C ALA A 100 -21.48 -9.74 15.51
N VAL A 101 -22.32 -10.68 15.95
CA VAL A 101 -21.98 -12.10 16.08
C VAL A 101 -22.78 -12.90 15.06
N HIS A 102 -22.11 -13.74 14.28
CA HIS A 102 -22.76 -14.62 13.31
C HIS A 102 -22.38 -16.08 13.59
N LEU A 103 -23.33 -16.99 13.43
CA LEU A 103 -23.13 -18.43 13.67
C LEU A 103 -23.12 -19.18 12.33
N PRO A 104 -22.00 -19.80 11.92
CA PRO A 104 -21.98 -20.69 10.75
C PRO A 104 -22.80 -21.95 11.01
N LEU A 105 -23.73 -22.25 10.10
CA LEU A 105 -24.68 -23.36 10.25
C LEU A 105 -24.24 -24.63 9.52
N SER A 106 -23.81 -24.52 8.26
CA SER A 106 -23.40 -25.67 7.44
C SER A 106 -22.02 -26.19 7.86
N GLU A 107 -21.76 -27.48 7.62
CA GLU A 107 -20.45 -28.09 7.91
C GLU A 107 -19.33 -27.45 7.09
N GLN A 108 -19.62 -27.05 5.84
CA GLN A 108 -18.68 -26.30 5.00
C GLN A 108 -18.32 -24.94 5.62
N ALA A 109 -19.31 -24.17 6.09
CA ALA A 109 -19.06 -22.87 6.71
C ALA A 109 -18.34 -23.00 8.06
N LYS A 110 -18.61 -24.06 8.84
CA LYS A 110 -17.86 -24.36 10.06
C LYS A 110 -16.41 -24.69 9.75
N TRP A 111 -16.16 -25.47 8.70
CA TRP A 111 -14.82 -25.79 8.23
C TRP A 111 -14.07 -24.54 7.77
N GLU A 112 -14.71 -23.64 7.02
CA GLU A 112 -14.12 -22.35 6.61
C GLU A 112 -13.79 -21.46 7.82
N ALA A 113 -14.69 -21.39 8.80
CA ALA A 113 -14.47 -20.63 10.03
C ALA A 113 -13.28 -21.16 10.84
N GLU A 114 -13.13 -22.49 10.95
CA GLU A 114 -12.03 -23.14 11.68
C GLU A 114 -10.68 -23.03 10.94
N ASN A 115 -10.70 -23.12 9.61
CA ASN A 115 -9.48 -23.27 8.81
C ASN A 115 -8.97 -21.99 8.17
N LEU A 116 -9.86 -21.08 7.79
CA LEU A 116 -9.51 -19.86 7.04
C LEU A 116 -9.69 -18.61 7.89
N MET A 117 -10.76 -18.53 8.70
CA MET A 117 -11.11 -17.30 9.43
C MET A 117 -10.67 -17.28 10.89
N ALA A 118 -10.10 -18.38 11.39
CA ALA A 118 -9.61 -18.50 12.75
C ALA A 118 -8.65 -17.37 13.14
N SER A 119 -8.88 -16.73 14.29
CA SER A 119 -8.08 -15.59 14.75
C SER A 119 -6.61 -15.93 14.95
N GLU A 120 -6.29 -17.16 15.37
CA GLU A 120 -4.92 -17.64 15.63
C GLU A 120 -4.11 -17.92 14.36
N LYS A 121 -4.78 -18.06 13.20
CA LYS A 121 -4.13 -18.20 11.89
C LYS A 121 -3.93 -16.83 11.23
N ASN A 122 -4.82 -15.89 11.50
CA ASN A 122 -4.82 -14.58 10.85
C ASN A 122 -3.93 -13.54 11.56
N LEU A 123 -2.62 -13.84 11.66
CA LEU A 123 -1.65 -13.01 12.39
C LEU A 123 -0.91 -11.99 11.54
N LEU A 124 -1.01 -12.10 10.22
CA LEU A 124 -0.33 -11.25 9.24
C LEU A 124 -1.31 -10.34 8.50
N LYS A 125 -0.83 -9.13 8.16
CA LYS A 125 -1.55 -8.21 7.28
C LYS A 125 -1.47 -8.69 5.83
N PRO A 126 -2.59 -8.87 5.12
CA PRO A 126 -2.59 -9.24 3.71
C PRO A 126 -1.96 -8.19 2.78
N ALA A 127 -1.91 -6.93 3.22
CA ALA A 127 -1.36 -5.81 2.45
C ALA A 127 0.18 -5.86 2.32
N THR A 128 0.87 -6.22 3.41
CA THR A 128 2.33 -6.07 3.55
C THR A 128 3.03 -7.36 3.96
N GLY A 129 2.30 -8.33 4.53
CA GLY A 129 2.89 -9.52 5.15
C GLY A 129 3.55 -9.25 6.50
N SER A 130 3.37 -8.05 7.08
CA SER A 130 3.84 -7.72 8.42
C SER A 130 2.84 -8.18 9.50
N PRO A 131 3.26 -8.37 10.76
CA PRO A 131 2.38 -8.80 11.83
C PRO A 131 1.28 -7.77 12.09
N VAL A 132 0.02 -8.19 12.09
CA VAL A 132 -1.11 -7.30 12.46
C VAL A 132 -1.23 -7.15 13.97
N ILE A 133 -0.87 -8.22 14.69
CA ILE A 133 -1.04 -8.35 16.12
C ILE A 133 0.25 -8.04 16.89
N THR A 134 0.71 -6.80 16.80
CA THR A 134 1.83 -6.34 17.63
C THR A 134 1.30 -5.87 18.99
N PRO A 135 1.80 -6.41 20.12
CA PRO A 135 1.46 -5.91 21.44
C PRO A 135 1.72 -4.41 21.55
N ALA A 136 0.71 -3.69 22.01
CA ALA A 136 0.73 -2.23 22.09
C ALA A 136 0.31 -1.79 23.50
N GLN A 137 0.44 -0.48 23.76
CA GLN A 137 -0.01 0.15 25.00
C GLN A 137 0.56 -0.57 26.23
N ASP A 138 -0.30 -1.02 27.13
CA ASP A 138 0.05 -1.59 28.43
C ASP A 138 0.97 -2.81 28.34
N ILE A 139 0.78 -3.66 27.32
CA ILE A 139 1.61 -4.86 27.14
C ILE A 139 3.04 -4.45 26.82
N ALA A 140 3.21 -3.52 25.86
CA ALA A 140 4.52 -2.99 25.49
C ALA A 140 5.17 -2.24 26.66
N LEU A 141 4.39 -1.45 27.41
CA LEU A 141 4.87 -0.72 28.58
C LEU A 141 5.35 -1.65 29.70
N GLY A 142 4.64 -2.76 29.93
CA GLY A 142 5.03 -3.78 30.91
C GLY A 142 6.32 -4.51 30.54
N CYS A 143 6.44 -4.90 29.26
CA CYS A 143 7.68 -5.50 28.73
C CYS A 143 8.86 -4.53 28.79
N TYR A 144 8.63 -3.26 28.46
CA TYR A 144 9.66 -2.22 28.57
C TYR A 144 10.08 -2.00 30.03
N TYR A 145 9.12 -1.86 30.95
CA TYR A 145 9.39 -1.66 32.38
C TYR A 145 10.26 -2.77 32.97
N MET A 146 9.98 -4.03 32.63
CA MET A 146 10.73 -5.15 33.21
C MET A 146 12.12 -5.34 32.58
N THR A 147 12.33 -4.89 31.35
CA THR A 147 13.60 -5.09 30.61
C THR A 147 14.53 -3.88 30.67
N LYS A 148 14.00 -2.69 30.97
CA LYS A 148 14.77 -1.47 31.23
C LYS A 148 15.56 -1.59 32.54
N SER A 149 16.84 -1.25 32.46
CA SER A 149 17.69 -1.03 33.63
C SER A 149 17.56 0.42 34.09
N ASP A 150 17.72 0.67 35.39
CA ASP A 150 17.66 2.03 35.95
C ASP A 150 18.92 2.82 35.51
N GLU A 151 18.77 4.08 35.11
CA GLU A 151 19.89 4.89 34.56
C GLU A 151 20.96 5.22 35.62
N ASP A 152 20.57 5.34 36.89
CA ASP A 152 21.48 5.62 38.00
C ASP A 152 22.39 4.43 38.37
N ASP A 153 22.15 3.24 37.79
CA ASP A 153 22.92 2.02 38.03
C ASP A 153 24.17 1.93 37.12
N THR A 154 25.04 2.92 37.23
CA THR A 154 26.36 2.98 36.55
C THR A 154 27.47 2.29 37.33
N LYS A 155 27.18 1.75 38.52
CA LYS A 155 28.14 1.09 39.39
C LYS A 155 28.55 -0.28 38.83
N GLU A 156 29.75 -0.74 39.21
CA GLU A 156 30.15 -2.11 38.88
C GLU A 156 29.18 -3.11 39.51
N VAL A 157 28.82 -4.13 38.73
CA VAL A 157 27.92 -5.18 39.18
C VAL A 157 28.57 -5.98 40.31
N THR A 158 28.00 -5.87 41.51
CA THR A 158 28.50 -6.51 42.73
C THR A 158 27.85 -7.86 43.02
N LYS A 159 26.69 -8.16 42.40
CA LYS A 159 25.90 -9.38 42.65
C LYS A 159 26.13 -10.42 41.55
N TYR A 160 26.62 -11.58 41.97
CA TYR A 160 26.92 -12.74 41.12
C TYR A 160 26.08 -13.92 41.55
N PHE A 161 25.51 -14.63 40.59
CA PHE A 161 24.70 -15.84 40.82
C PHE A 161 25.23 -17.01 39.99
N ALA A 162 25.26 -18.18 40.61
CA ALA A 162 25.81 -19.40 40.02
C ALA A 162 24.91 -20.01 38.94
N ASN A 163 23.60 -19.72 38.96
CA ASN A 163 22.63 -20.12 37.93
C ASN A 163 21.36 -19.26 37.95
N ILE A 164 20.51 -19.44 36.94
CA ILE A 164 19.22 -18.74 36.79
C ILE A 164 18.27 -19.02 37.97
N THR A 165 18.28 -20.24 38.52
CA THR A 165 17.39 -20.64 39.62
C THR A 165 17.70 -19.88 40.89
N GLU A 166 18.98 -19.68 41.20
CA GLU A 166 19.44 -18.89 42.34
C GLU A 166 19.03 -17.42 42.21
N ALA A 167 19.21 -16.82 41.02
CA ALA A 167 18.75 -15.46 40.74
C ALA A 167 17.23 -15.32 40.91
N ARG A 168 16.45 -16.31 40.45
CA ARG A 168 14.99 -16.35 40.67
C ARG A 168 14.62 -16.46 42.15
N TYR A 169 15.38 -17.25 42.92
CA TYR A 169 15.18 -17.37 44.36
C TYR A 169 15.46 -16.04 45.06
N ALA A 170 16.57 -15.37 44.71
CA ALA A 170 16.93 -14.06 45.22
C ALA A 170 15.86 -12.99 44.92
N TYR A 171 15.24 -13.03 43.75
CA TYR A 171 14.12 -12.14 43.43
C TYR A 171 12.87 -12.45 44.29
N LYS A 172 12.55 -13.73 44.48
CA LYS A 172 11.41 -14.15 45.32
C LYS A 172 11.59 -13.76 46.79
N THR A 173 12.81 -13.83 47.32
CA THR A 173 13.17 -13.40 48.67
C THR A 173 13.36 -11.88 48.79
N ARG A 174 13.18 -11.13 47.69
CA ARG A 174 13.34 -9.67 47.60
C ARG A 174 14.77 -9.18 47.86
N TYR A 175 15.77 -10.03 47.65
CA TYR A 175 17.19 -9.67 47.73
C TYR A 175 17.68 -8.86 46.51
N ILE A 176 17.04 -9.07 45.36
CA ILE A 176 17.25 -8.27 44.14
C ILE A 176 15.92 -7.70 43.65
N THR A 177 15.98 -6.55 42.97
CA THR A 177 14.82 -5.99 42.26
C THR A 177 14.72 -6.53 40.84
N ILE A 178 13.64 -6.18 40.11
CA ILE A 178 13.44 -6.70 38.75
C ILE A 178 14.39 -6.10 37.71
N LYS A 179 14.80 -4.85 37.92
CA LYS A 179 15.60 -4.06 36.98
C LYS A 179 17.09 -4.03 37.29
N GLU A 180 17.46 -4.44 38.51
CA GLU A 180 18.84 -4.43 39.00
C GLU A 180 19.76 -5.28 38.12
N ARG A 181 20.94 -4.73 37.79
CA ARG A 181 21.95 -5.41 36.99
C ARG A 181 22.63 -6.51 37.82
N ILE A 182 22.67 -7.71 37.28
CA ILE A 182 23.23 -8.90 37.93
C ILE A 182 24.11 -9.67 36.94
N LYS A 183 25.14 -10.35 37.44
CA LYS A 183 25.91 -11.31 36.63
C LYS A 183 25.45 -12.72 36.96
N VAL A 184 24.97 -13.44 35.96
CA VAL A 184 24.45 -14.80 36.11
C VAL A 184 25.22 -15.72 35.18
N LYS A 185 25.58 -16.90 35.69
CA LYS A 185 26.12 -17.97 34.84
C LYS A 185 24.98 -18.70 34.13
N PHE A 186 25.06 -18.79 32.82
CA PHE A 186 24.14 -19.57 31.97
C PHE A 186 24.73 -20.94 31.67
N ASP A 187 23.94 -22.00 31.87
CA ASP A 187 24.34 -23.39 31.56
C ASP A 187 24.13 -23.71 30.08
N ASP A 188 23.12 -23.09 29.45
CA ASP A 188 22.82 -23.22 28.03
C ASP A 188 23.16 -21.91 27.30
N LEU A 189 24.11 -21.98 26.37
CA LEU A 189 24.58 -20.86 25.55
C LEU A 189 24.02 -20.88 24.13
N SER A 190 23.09 -21.78 23.81
CA SER A 190 22.53 -21.93 22.45
C SER A 190 21.84 -20.68 21.89
N LYS A 191 21.40 -19.77 22.77
CA LYS A 191 20.77 -18.48 22.43
C LYS A 191 21.75 -17.32 22.26
N PHE A 192 23.04 -17.54 22.46
CA PHE A 192 24.08 -16.51 22.38
C PHE A 192 25.01 -16.76 21.19
N GLU A 193 25.76 -15.73 20.79
CA GLU A 193 26.74 -15.86 19.71
C GLU A 193 27.90 -16.78 20.12
N ASP A 194 28.48 -17.47 19.13
CA ASP A 194 29.60 -18.38 19.33
C ASP A 194 30.81 -17.64 19.94
N GLY A 195 31.28 -18.12 21.10
CA GLY A 195 32.39 -17.50 21.85
C GLY A 195 31.96 -16.60 23.00
N THR A 196 30.65 -16.47 23.29
CA THR A 196 30.15 -15.70 24.44
C THR A 196 30.56 -16.37 25.76
N SER A 197 31.01 -15.56 26.73
CA SER A 197 31.33 -16.03 28.09
C SER A 197 30.08 -16.62 28.78
N PRO A 198 30.21 -17.71 29.57
CA PRO A 198 29.09 -18.26 30.31
C PRO A 198 28.54 -17.32 31.41
N ILE A 199 29.32 -16.31 31.82
CA ILE A 199 28.88 -15.29 32.80
C ILE A 199 28.42 -14.06 32.04
N ILE A 200 27.13 -13.78 32.12
CA ILE A 200 26.48 -12.73 31.35
C ILE A 200 25.86 -11.72 32.31
N GLU A 201 26.08 -10.44 32.00
CA GLU A 201 25.45 -9.35 32.72
C GLU A 201 24.04 -9.10 32.18
N THR A 202 23.02 -9.23 33.03
CA THR A 202 21.61 -9.09 32.64
C THR A 202 20.75 -8.65 33.83
N SER A 203 19.43 -8.67 33.69
CA SER A 203 18.49 -8.47 34.80
C SER A 203 17.51 -9.63 34.91
N ILE A 204 16.92 -9.83 36.10
CA ILE A 204 15.92 -10.90 36.28
C ILE A 204 14.68 -10.67 35.41
N GLY A 205 14.33 -9.42 35.11
CA GLY A 205 13.25 -9.10 34.17
C GLY A 205 13.56 -9.53 32.73
N ARG A 206 14.80 -9.34 32.26
CA ARG A 206 15.24 -9.84 30.94
C ARG A 206 15.25 -11.37 30.90
N ILE A 207 15.65 -12.04 31.97
CA ILE A 207 15.58 -13.51 32.08
C ILE A 207 14.12 -13.98 31.93
N PHE A 208 13.17 -13.41 32.69
CA PHE A 208 11.75 -13.79 32.58
C PHE A 208 11.16 -13.54 31.19
N PHE A 209 11.59 -12.48 30.51
CA PHE A 209 11.18 -12.21 29.14
C PHE A 209 11.76 -13.23 28.15
N ASN A 210 13.02 -13.65 28.31
CA ASN A 210 13.62 -14.64 27.41
C ASN A 210 13.15 -16.08 27.68
N ASP A 211 12.69 -16.39 28.90
CA ASP A 211 12.12 -17.69 29.27
C ASP A 211 10.82 -18.00 28.51
N ILE A 212 10.03 -16.97 28.18
CA ILE A 212 8.79 -17.15 27.42
C ILE A 212 9.05 -17.32 25.93
N LEU A 213 10.26 -17.01 25.43
CA LEU A 213 10.63 -17.14 24.02
C LEU A 213 11.18 -18.54 23.72
N PRO A 214 10.81 -19.14 22.58
CA PRO A 214 11.26 -20.48 22.22
C PRO A 214 12.76 -20.54 21.88
N ASN A 215 13.33 -21.75 21.86
CA ASN A 215 14.78 -21.96 21.96
C ASN A 215 15.61 -21.42 20.79
N LYS A 216 15.09 -21.39 19.56
CA LYS A 216 15.82 -20.90 18.38
C LYS A 216 16.00 -19.37 18.31
N LEU A 217 15.38 -18.60 19.21
CA LEU A 217 15.58 -17.15 19.25
C LEU A 217 16.80 -16.78 20.07
N ALA A 218 17.51 -15.76 19.60
CA ALA A 218 18.61 -15.15 20.35
C ALA A 218 18.13 -14.59 21.69
N TYR A 219 19.04 -14.50 22.65
CA TYR A 219 18.76 -13.90 23.94
C TYR A 219 18.74 -12.37 23.82
N TYR A 220 17.61 -11.75 24.14
CA TYR A 220 17.44 -10.30 24.09
C TYR A 220 17.89 -9.66 25.41
N ASN A 221 19.05 -9.00 25.38
CA ASN A 221 19.64 -8.33 26.55
C ASN A 221 19.55 -6.79 26.49
N GLN A 222 18.43 -6.25 26.03
CA GLN A 222 18.19 -4.82 25.90
C GLN A 222 16.81 -4.43 26.43
N ALA A 223 16.53 -3.13 26.56
CA ALA A 223 15.18 -2.65 26.83
C ALA A 223 14.30 -2.93 25.60
N ILE A 224 13.17 -3.60 25.83
CA ILE A 224 12.27 -4.05 24.76
C ILE A 224 11.21 -3.00 24.51
N THR A 225 11.31 -2.33 23.36
CA THR A 225 10.31 -1.35 22.90
C THR A 225 9.22 -2.03 22.06
N LYS A 226 8.16 -1.29 21.70
CA LYS A 226 7.15 -1.74 20.74
C LYS A 226 7.74 -2.16 19.40
N LYS A 227 8.79 -1.47 18.92
CA LYS A 227 9.47 -1.81 17.66
C LYS A 227 10.19 -3.15 17.77
N ASP A 228 10.89 -3.37 18.89
CA ASP A 228 11.58 -4.63 19.15
C ASP A 228 10.59 -5.79 19.27
N LEU A 229 9.46 -5.61 19.97
CA LEU A 229 8.39 -6.61 20.02
C LEU A 229 7.87 -6.97 18.63
N SER A 230 7.67 -5.96 17.76
CA SER A 230 7.25 -6.21 16.37
C SER A 230 8.28 -7.05 15.61
N ASN A 231 9.57 -6.79 15.80
CA ASN A 231 10.65 -7.55 15.16
C ASN A 231 10.75 -8.98 15.73
N ILE A 232 10.57 -9.16 17.04
CA ILE A 232 10.56 -10.48 17.68
C ILE A 232 9.41 -11.33 17.15
N ILE A 233 8.21 -10.74 17.03
CA ILE A 233 7.02 -11.43 16.50
C ILE A 233 7.20 -11.77 15.02
N GLN A 234 7.78 -10.84 14.27
CA GLN A 234 8.15 -11.07 12.88
C GLN A 234 9.00 -12.35 12.78
N ILE A 235 10.12 -12.44 13.53
CA ILE A 235 11.03 -13.60 13.58
C ILE A 235 10.32 -14.89 14.05
N LEU A 236 9.46 -14.79 15.07
CA LEU A 236 8.66 -15.91 15.56
C LEU A 236 7.79 -16.53 14.46
N LEU A 237 7.12 -15.68 13.68
CA LEU A 237 6.26 -16.13 12.58
C LEU A 237 7.06 -16.80 11.47
N GLU A 238 8.28 -16.35 11.18
CA GLU A 238 9.16 -16.96 10.16
C GLU A 238 9.61 -18.35 10.59
N MET A 239 10.08 -18.49 11.84
CA MET A 239 10.75 -19.69 12.30
C MET A 239 9.81 -20.80 12.80
N TYR A 240 8.65 -20.41 13.34
CA TYR A 240 7.72 -21.32 14.03
C TYR A 240 6.31 -21.31 13.46
N GLY A 241 5.99 -20.40 12.52
CA GLY A 241 4.66 -20.29 11.93
C GLY A 241 3.62 -19.64 12.86
N GLN A 242 2.37 -19.62 12.42
CA GLN A 242 1.29 -18.85 13.04
C GLN A 242 0.83 -19.44 14.39
N GLU A 243 0.60 -20.76 14.47
CA GLU A 243 -0.01 -21.40 15.65
C GLU A 243 0.88 -21.30 16.90
N ILE A 244 2.15 -21.66 16.78
CA ILE A 244 3.13 -21.56 17.88
C ILE A 244 3.31 -20.09 18.28
N THR A 245 3.34 -19.17 17.32
CA THR A 245 3.46 -17.74 17.60
C THR A 245 2.26 -17.24 18.42
N ALA A 246 1.03 -17.67 18.10
CA ALA A 246 -0.17 -17.30 18.85
C ALA A 246 -0.05 -17.67 20.35
N GLU A 247 0.46 -18.87 20.66
CA GLU A 247 0.67 -19.29 22.05
C GLU A 247 1.70 -18.42 22.79
N HIS A 248 2.79 -18.06 22.11
CA HIS A 248 3.82 -17.20 22.70
C HIS A 248 3.35 -15.75 22.87
N LEU A 249 2.49 -15.26 21.98
CA LEU A 249 1.87 -13.95 22.11
C LEU A 249 0.98 -13.84 23.35
N ASP A 250 0.24 -14.89 23.68
CA ASP A 250 -0.52 -14.93 24.93
C ASP A 250 0.38 -14.88 26.16
N LYS A 251 1.53 -15.58 26.13
CA LYS A 251 2.55 -15.50 27.20
C LYS A 251 3.13 -14.09 27.33
N ILE A 252 3.43 -13.41 26.21
CA ILE A 252 3.92 -12.02 26.20
C ILE A 252 2.85 -11.09 26.79
N LYS A 253 1.59 -11.24 26.38
CA LYS A 253 0.45 -10.48 26.90
C LYS A 253 0.32 -10.61 28.41
N ASP A 254 0.30 -11.85 28.93
CA ASP A 254 0.14 -12.11 30.36
C ASP A 254 1.33 -11.56 31.17
N LEU A 255 2.54 -11.68 30.64
CA LEU A 255 3.74 -11.11 31.25
C LEU A 255 3.68 -9.59 31.30
N GLY A 256 3.35 -8.95 30.17
CA GLY A 256 3.20 -7.50 30.06
C GLY A 256 2.17 -6.95 31.05
N TYR A 257 0.96 -7.52 31.08
CA TYR A 257 -0.08 -7.10 32.03
C TYR A 257 0.34 -7.30 33.49
N LYS A 258 1.00 -8.41 33.82
CA LYS A 258 1.48 -8.66 35.19
C LYS A 258 2.47 -7.60 35.65
N TYR A 259 3.41 -7.19 34.79
CA TYR A 259 4.48 -6.27 35.16
C TYR A 259 4.11 -4.80 35.00
N VAL A 260 3.19 -4.45 34.11
CA VAL A 260 2.63 -3.08 34.08
C VAL A 260 1.76 -2.81 35.31
N THR A 261 1.02 -3.80 35.81
CA THR A 261 0.29 -3.64 37.10
C THR A 261 1.26 -3.47 38.27
N LYS A 262 2.39 -4.18 38.25
CA LYS A 262 3.43 -4.07 39.31
C LYS A 262 4.27 -2.80 39.21
N SER A 263 4.39 -2.19 38.03
CA SER A 263 5.19 -0.98 37.87
C SER A 263 4.64 0.20 38.65
N GLY A 264 3.32 0.20 38.92
CA GLY A 264 2.65 1.30 39.59
C GLY A 264 2.73 2.60 38.79
N TYR A 265 2.93 2.53 37.47
CA TYR A 265 2.94 3.71 36.63
C TYR A 265 1.60 4.42 36.73
N SER A 266 1.67 5.69 37.12
CA SER A 266 0.57 6.62 37.24
C SER A 266 0.98 7.94 36.59
N LEU A 267 0.01 8.79 36.31
CA LEU A 267 0.23 10.08 35.66
C LEU A 267 -0.34 11.19 36.53
N GLY A 268 0.54 12.02 37.07
CA GLY A 268 0.23 13.22 37.83
C GLY A 268 0.62 14.49 37.06
N LYS A 269 0.11 15.64 37.52
CA LYS A 269 0.48 16.96 36.95
C LYS A 269 1.98 17.25 37.10
N ASP A 270 2.59 16.75 38.18
CA ASP A 270 4.00 16.99 38.49
C ASP A 270 4.97 16.10 37.70
N ASP A 271 4.48 15.04 37.05
CA ASP A 271 5.29 14.22 36.13
C ASP A 271 5.65 14.98 34.85
N PHE A 272 4.97 16.08 34.58
CA PHE A 272 5.26 17.00 33.50
C PHE A 272 6.11 18.16 34.04
N PRO A 273 7.43 18.22 33.84
CA PRO A 273 8.24 19.30 34.39
C PRO A 273 7.97 20.64 33.70
N TYR A 274 8.26 21.74 34.39
CA TYR A 274 8.22 23.08 33.79
C TYR A 274 9.51 23.34 33.01
N VAL A 275 9.40 23.88 31.80
CA VAL A 275 10.55 24.30 30.99
C VAL A 275 10.93 25.71 31.38
N SER A 276 11.98 25.88 32.20
CA SER A 276 12.42 27.18 32.73
C SER A 276 12.78 28.19 31.63
N VAL A 277 13.42 27.71 30.57
CA VAL A 277 13.89 28.50 29.42
C VAL A 277 12.74 29.03 28.55
N LYS A 278 11.50 28.54 28.75
CA LYS A 278 10.35 28.88 27.90
C LYS A 278 10.10 30.38 27.79
N LYS A 279 10.14 31.08 28.93
CA LYS A 279 9.86 32.53 28.97
C LYS A 279 10.92 33.35 28.23
N GLU A 280 12.16 32.88 28.23
CA GLU A 280 13.27 33.56 27.56
C GLU A 280 13.17 33.37 26.05
N LEU A 281 12.94 32.14 25.58
CA LEU A 281 12.77 31.84 24.15
C LEU A 281 11.56 32.55 23.53
N ILE A 282 10.44 32.63 24.26
CA ILE A 282 9.26 33.37 23.76
C ILE A 282 9.58 34.86 23.63
N LYS A 283 10.30 35.46 24.60
CA LYS A 283 10.72 36.87 24.52
C LYS A 283 11.70 37.12 23.39
N GLU A 284 12.62 36.19 23.14
CA GLU A 284 13.55 36.25 22.02
C GLU A 284 12.79 36.23 20.69
N ALA A 285 11.86 35.28 20.52
CA ALA A 285 11.01 35.20 19.33
C ALA A 285 10.15 36.45 19.14
N ASP A 286 9.52 36.97 20.21
CA ASP A 286 8.74 38.22 20.16
C ASP A 286 9.59 39.41 19.70
N LYS A 287 10.85 39.49 20.16
CA LYS A 287 11.80 40.55 19.72
C LYS A 287 12.16 40.42 18.24
N GLN A 288 12.40 39.20 17.77
CA GLN A 288 12.68 38.95 16.34
C GLN A 288 11.47 39.31 15.47
N VAL A 289 10.26 38.96 15.89
CA VAL A 289 9.01 39.33 15.20
C VAL A 289 8.86 40.85 15.15
N GLN A 290 9.17 41.55 16.25
CA GLN A 290 9.15 43.01 16.27
C GLN A 290 10.13 43.61 15.26
N THR A 291 11.37 43.09 15.17
CA THR A 291 12.34 43.54 14.16
C THR A 291 11.85 43.29 12.73
N VAL A 292 11.18 42.15 12.48
CA VAL A 292 10.57 41.87 11.16
C VAL A 292 9.44 42.86 10.86
N GLN A 293 8.64 43.22 11.86
CA GLN A 293 7.58 44.23 11.72
C GLN A 293 8.18 45.62 11.45
N GLU A 294 9.24 46.01 12.15
CA GLU A 294 9.97 47.27 11.91
C GLU A 294 10.53 47.33 10.48
N GLN A 295 11.14 46.24 9.99
CA GLN A 295 11.62 46.15 8.60
C GLN A 295 10.48 46.29 7.57
N TYR A 296 9.30 45.75 7.88
CA TYR A 296 8.12 45.93 7.03
C TYR A 296 7.62 47.37 7.05
N ASP A 297 7.56 48.00 8.22
CA ASP A 297 7.12 49.39 8.38
C ASP A 297 8.10 50.38 7.71
N GLU A 298 9.39 50.05 7.66
CA GLU A 298 10.43 50.76 6.89
C GLU A 298 10.35 50.50 5.37
N GLY A 299 9.49 49.59 4.92
CA GLY A 299 9.31 49.24 3.51
C GLY A 299 10.38 48.32 2.93
N LEU A 300 11.18 47.65 3.78
CA LEU A 300 12.23 46.71 3.37
C LEU A 300 11.70 45.31 3.03
N LEU A 301 10.49 44.97 3.49
CA LEU A 301 9.84 43.67 3.27
C LEU A 301 8.45 43.87 2.67
N THR A 302 8.03 42.93 1.83
CA THR A 302 6.63 42.79 1.44
C THR A 302 5.82 42.09 2.54
N ASP A 303 4.48 42.22 2.54
CA ASP A 303 3.63 41.57 3.56
C ASP A 303 3.72 40.04 3.50
N SER A 304 3.85 39.46 2.31
CA SER A 304 4.05 38.01 2.15
C SER A 304 5.38 37.53 2.74
N GLU A 305 6.46 38.31 2.59
CA GLU A 305 7.77 38.00 3.17
C GLU A 305 7.76 38.19 4.69
N ARG A 306 7.13 39.27 5.18
CA ARG A 306 6.89 39.52 6.61
C ARG A 306 6.17 38.32 7.23
N HIS A 307 5.03 37.94 6.68
CA HIS A 307 4.23 36.83 7.17
C HIS A 307 5.04 35.52 7.20
N SER A 308 5.75 35.19 6.11
CA SER A 308 6.57 33.97 6.03
C SER A 308 7.69 33.96 7.08
N LYS A 309 8.38 35.09 7.29
CA LYS A 309 9.43 35.21 8.32
C LYS A 309 8.86 35.07 9.73
N VAL A 310 7.71 35.67 10.03
CA VAL A 310 7.05 35.53 11.33
C VAL A 310 6.71 34.06 11.61
N LEU A 311 6.21 33.32 10.61
CA LEU A 311 5.94 31.89 10.75
C LEU A 311 7.21 31.08 11.00
N GLU A 312 8.30 31.37 10.29
CA GLU A 312 9.60 30.70 10.46
C GLU A 312 10.16 30.90 11.87
N ILE A 313 10.11 32.13 12.40
CA ILE A 313 10.54 32.45 13.76
C ILE A 313 9.76 31.64 14.79
N TRP A 314 8.44 31.56 14.67
CA TRP A 314 7.62 30.81 15.61
C TRP A 314 7.78 29.29 15.48
N ALA A 315 8.04 28.78 14.27
CA ALA A 315 8.35 27.38 14.06
C ALA A 315 9.68 26.99 14.73
N ASP A 316 10.74 27.77 14.52
CA ASP A 316 12.05 27.55 15.15
C ASP A 316 11.96 27.64 16.68
N ALA A 317 11.24 28.64 17.21
CA ALA A 317 11.03 28.78 18.64
C ALA A 317 10.35 27.55 19.25
N LYS A 318 9.35 26.98 18.58
CA LYS A 318 8.67 25.75 19.00
C LYS A 318 9.60 24.53 18.96
N ASP A 319 10.41 24.39 17.93
CA ASP A 319 11.32 23.24 17.78
C ASP A 319 12.46 23.27 18.81
N ARG A 320 13.02 24.46 19.09
CA ARG A 320 13.98 24.67 20.19
C ARG A 320 13.38 24.35 21.56
N LEU A 321 12.14 24.76 21.79
CA LEU A 321 11.41 24.43 23.01
C LEU A 321 11.18 22.91 23.14
N LEU A 322 10.85 22.24 22.04
CA LEU A 322 10.60 20.81 22.00
C LEU A 322 11.87 20.00 22.28
N SER A 323 13.03 20.41 21.76
CA SER A 323 14.30 19.72 22.02
C SER A 323 14.67 19.78 23.49
N GLN A 324 14.64 20.97 24.11
CA GLN A 324 14.91 21.15 25.54
C GLN A 324 13.91 20.40 26.43
N SER A 325 12.66 20.31 26.01
CA SER A 325 11.62 19.58 26.74
C SER A 325 11.95 18.08 26.91
N LYS A 326 12.72 17.48 26.00
CA LYS A 326 13.13 16.07 26.10
C LYS A 326 14.17 15.85 27.20
N ASP A 327 15.09 16.79 27.35
CA ASP A 327 16.21 16.68 28.30
C ASP A 327 15.78 16.92 29.74
N VAL A 328 14.74 17.73 29.94
CA VAL A 328 14.19 18.05 31.28
C VAL A 328 13.35 16.89 31.85
N LEU A 329 12.90 15.94 31.01
CA LEU A 329 12.03 14.87 31.46
C LEU A 329 12.81 13.78 32.20
N ASN A 330 12.32 13.39 33.39
CA ASN A 330 12.90 12.28 34.14
C ASN A 330 12.64 10.96 33.40
N LYS A 331 13.71 10.26 33.05
CA LYS A 331 13.66 9.07 32.20
C LYS A 331 13.14 7.81 32.88
N ASP A 332 13.09 7.78 34.21
CA ASP A 332 12.56 6.65 34.98
C ASP A 332 11.08 6.80 35.35
N ARG A 333 10.49 7.96 35.06
CA ARG A 333 9.08 8.26 35.32
C ARG A 333 8.16 7.78 34.18
N SER A 334 6.87 7.75 34.49
CA SER A 334 5.81 7.21 33.64
C SER A 334 5.73 7.88 32.28
N VAL A 335 5.76 9.22 32.23
CA VAL A 335 5.63 9.99 30.97
C VAL A 335 6.74 9.63 29.98
N PHE A 336 7.99 9.54 30.43
CA PHE A 336 9.10 9.13 29.58
C PHE A 336 8.94 7.68 29.14
N ALA A 337 8.65 6.77 30.09
CA ALA A 337 8.48 5.35 29.78
C ALA A 337 7.37 5.09 28.75
N MET A 338 6.25 5.83 28.80
CA MET A 338 5.15 5.70 27.84
C MET A 338 5.56 6.09 26.42
N ILE A 339 6.33 7.18 26.27
CA ILE A 339 6.78 7.71 24.97
C ILE A 339 7.93 6.88 24.41
N ASP A 340 8.95 6.60 25.23
CA ASP A 340 10.17 5.89 24.82
C ASP A 340 9.91 4.42 24.47
N SER A 341 9.03 3.75 25.24
CA SER A 341 8.59 2.39 24.90
C SER A 341 7.79 2.32 23.59
N GLY A 342 7.27 3.46 23.10
CA GLY A 342 6.34 3.53 21.99
C GLY A 342 4.94 2.98 22.31
N ALA A 343 4.63 2.80 23.60
CA ALA A 343 3.34 2.30 24.06
C ALA A 343 2.21 3.31 23.79
N ARG A 344 2.41 4.58 24.18
CA ARG A 344 1.43 5.65 24.00
C ARG A 344 2.10 7.03 24.07
N GLY A 345 1.66 7.93 23.20
CA GLY A 345 2.17 9.30 23.16
C GLY A 345 3.30 9.48 22.15
N SER A 346 3.61 10.74 21.85
CA SER A 346 4.72 11.14 20.99
C SER A 346 5.41 12.37 21.58
N TRP A 347 6.65 12.62 21.18
CA TRP A 347 7.39 13.81 21.59
C TRP A 347 6.65 15.10 21.23
N GLY A 348 6.00 15.16 20.05
CA GLY A 348 5.21 16.32 19.65
C GLY A 348 3.99 16.57 20.56
N GLN A 349 3.31 15.51 21.02
CA GLN A 349 2.21 15.64 22.00
C GLN A 349 2.71 16.11 23.36
N LEU A 350 3.87 15.62 23.81
CA LEU A 350 4.51 16.10 25.04
C LEU A 350 4.80 17.60 24.93
N GLY A 351 5.37 18.06 23.81
CA GLY A 351 5.61 19.48 23.54
C GLY A 351 4.36 20.34 23.68
N GLN A 352 3.20 19.86 23.22
CA GLN A 352 1.94 20.61 23.39
C GLN A 352 1.49 20.70 24.86
N VAL A 353 1.87 19.73 25.70
CA VAL A 353 1.51 19.70 27.12
C VAL A 353 2.41 20.61 27.95
N ILE A 354 3.73 20.60 27.72
CA ILE A 354 4.71 21.29 28.59
C ILE A 354 5.39 22.50 27.95
N ALA A 355 5.49 22.56 26.63
CA ALA A 355 6.18 23.64 25.93
C ALA A 355 5.17 24.70 25.46
N MET A 356 4.67 24.58 24.23
CA MET A 356 3.67 25.45 23.63
C MET A 356 2.85 24.69 22.58
N LYS A 357 1.62 25.14 22.30
CA LYS A 357 0.83 24.60 21.19
C LYS A 357 1.40 25.05 19.83
N GLY A 358 1.81 26.32 19.72
CA GLY A 358 2.42 26.90 18.53
C GLY A 358 1.42 27.45 17.52
N LEU A 359 1.85 27.48 16.26
CA LEU A 359 1.05 27.93 15.13
C LEU A 359 -0.15 26.99 14.87
N VAL A 360 -1.27 27.56 14.42
CA VAL A 360 -2.48 26.80 14.07
C VAL A 360 -3.03 27.25 12.72
N ALA A 361 -3.66 26.33 12.00
CA ALA A 361 -4.28 26.63 10.71
C ALA A 361 -5.71 27.17 10.87
N SER A 362 -6.05 28.13 10.01
CA SER A 362 -7.40 28.65 9.84
C SER A 362 -8.28 27.66 9.06
N PRO A 363 -9.60 27.92 8.98
CA PRO A 363 -10.50 27.14 8.12
C PRO A 363 -10.10 27.17 6.62
N SER A 364 -9.54 28.27 6.11
CA SER A 364 -9.04 28.36 4.72
C SER A 364 -7.80 27.49 4.49
N GLY A 365 -7.05 27.17 5.54
CA GLY A 365 -5.79 26.41 5.45
C GLY A 365 -4.56 27.29 5.65
N ASP A 366 -4.73 28.61 5.68
CA ASP A 366 -3.67 29.56 5.99
C ASP A 366 -3.27 29.46 7.46
N ILE A 367 -1.99 29.68 7.75
CA ILE A 367 -1.50 29.64 9.12
C ILE A 367 -1.79 30.98 9.79
N ILE A 368 -2.38 30.94 10.97
CA ILE A 368 -2.65 32.14 11.76
C ILE A 368 -1.32 32.65 12.32
N GLU A 369 -0.97 33.90 11.99
CA GLU A 369 0.29 34.56 12.37
C GLU A 369 0.49 34.62 13.89
N LEU A 370 -0.60 34.80 14.65
CA LEU A 370 -0.58 34.81 16.11
C LEU A 370 -0.51 33.37 16.65
N PRO A 371 0.62 32.94 17.26
CA PRO A 371 0.75 31.59 17.79
C PRO A 371 0.02 31.45 19.13
N VAL A 372 -0.27 30.20 19.50
CA VAL A 372 -0.69 29.85 20.86
C VAL A 372 0.56 29.57 21.70
N LYS A 373 0.90 30.52 22.58
CA LYS A 373 2.08 30.49 23.47
C LYS A 373 1.83 29.64 24.72
N GLY A 374 0.57 29.53 25.13
CA GLY A 374 0.14 28.63 26.20
C GLY A 374 0.38 27.15 25.90
N ASN A 375 0.27 26.32 26.94
CA ASN A 375 0.31 24.86 26.85
C ASN A 375 -0.80 24.25 27.73
N PHE A 376 -1.06 22.95 27.60
CA PHE A 376 -2.15 22.33 28.36
C PHE A 376 -1.92 22.27 29.88
N LYS A 377 -0.67 22.36 30.35
CA LYS A 377 -0.35 22.36 31.80
C LYS A 377 -0.64 23.71 32.46
N GLU A 378 -0.31 24.80 31.77
CA GLU A 378 -0.48 26.19 32.22
C GLU A 378 -1.91 26.69 31.94
N GLY A 379 -2.54 26.17 30.89
CA GLY A 379 -3.82 26.65 30.37
C GLY A 379 -3.64 27.58 29.17
N PHE A 380 -4.75 27.89 28.50
CA PHE A 380 -4.81 28.84 27.38
C PHE A 380 -5.61 30.06 27.78
N ASP A 381 -5.22 31.22 27.27
CA ASP A 381 -6.08 32.40 27.31
C ASP A 381 -7.31 32.24 26.39
N VAL A 382 -8.35 33.05 26.59
CA VAL A 382 -9.62 32.93 25.85
C VAL A 382 -9.41 33.02 24.33
N LEU A 383 -8.56 33.96 23.87
CA LEU A 383 -8.23 34.11 22.45
C LEU A 383 -7.44 32.94 21.91
N GLU A 384 -6.46 32.45 22.66
CA GLU A 384 -5.65 31.28 22.28
C GLU A 384 -6.53 30.02 22.14
N PHE A 385 -7.46 29.81 23.08
CA PHE A 385 -8.40 28.70 23.03
C PHE A 385 -9.34 28.82 21.82
N PHE A 386 -9.85 30.02 21.56
CA PHE A 386 -10.71 30.29 20.39
C PHE A 386 -9.98 29.99 19.08
N ILE A 387 -8.74 30.48 18.93
CA ILE A 387 -7.90 30.26 17.76
C ILE A 387 -7.61 28.76 17.57
N SER A 388 -7.29 28.03 18.64
CA SER A 388 -7.08 26.58 18.59
C SER A 388 -8.34 25.78 18.19
N SER A 389 -9.54 26.35 18.35
CA SER A 389 -10.79 25.67 18.03
C SER A 389 -11.02 25.54 16.51
N HIS A 390 -10.50 26.47 15.70
CA HIS A 390 -10.66 26.46 14.24
C HIS A 390 -10.05 25.22 13.60
N GLY A 391 -8.78 24.94 13.90
CA GLY A 391 -8.08 23.76 13.38
C GLY A 391 -8.73 22.45 13.84
N THR A 392 -9.21 22.40 15.09
CA THR A 392 -9.87 21.21 15.64
C THR A 392 -11.21 20.92 14.93
N ARG A 393 -12.04 21.95 14.71
CA ARG A 393 -13.32 21.81 13.98
C ARG A 393 -13.10 21.41 12.53
N LYS A 394 -12.15 22.05 11.83
CA LYS A 394 -11.79 21.70 10.46
C LYS A 394 -11.35 20.23 10.38
N GLY A 395 -10.50 19.80 11.31
CA GLY A 395 -10.10 18.41 11.44
C GLY A 395 -11.31 17.49 11.53
N LEU A 396 -12.18 17.65 12.53
CA LEU A 396 -13.35 16.77 12.71
C LEU A 396 -14.24 16.68 11.45
N SER A 397 -14.49 17.80 10.77
CA SER A 397 -15.25 17.82 9.52
C SER A 397 -14.54 17.09 8.38
N ASP A 398 -13.23 17.30 8.23
CA ASP A 398 -12.41 16.63 7.22
C ASP A 398 -12.34 15.11 7.45
N THR A 399 -12.27 14.62 8.71
CA THR A 399 -12.37 13.16 8.99
C THR A 399 -13.66 12.61 8.41
N ALA A 400 -14.79 13.25 8.74
CA ALA A 400 -16.10 12.74 8.38
C ALA A 400 -16.30 12.71 6.86
N LEU A 401 -15.95 13.80 6.16
CA LEU A 401 -16.10 13.90 4.71
C LEU A 401 -15.15 12.97 3.96
N ARG A 402 -13.88 12.89 4.37
CA ARG A 402 -12.89 12.14 3.61
C ARG A 402 -13.00 10.63 3.79
N THR A 403 -13.56 10.17 4.92
CA THR A 403 -13.87 8.74 5.13
C THR A 403 -14.79 8.20 4.03
N ALA A 404 -15.77 8.99 3.58
CA ALA A 404 -16.65 8.61 2.49
C ALA A 404 -15.90 8.47 1.15
N ASN A 405 -14.97 9.39 0.86
CA ASN A 405 -14.18 9.36 -0.39
C ASN A 405 -13.26 8.13 -0.45
N ALA A 406 -12.57 7.81 0.63
CA ALA A 406 -11.71 6.61 0.69
C ALA A 406 -12.53 5.31 0.56
N GLY A 407 -13.72 5.26 1.15
CA GLY A 407 -14.67 4.15 0.93
C GLY A 407 -15.11 4.05 -0.53
N TYR A 408 -15.36 5.19 -1.20
CA TYR A 408 -15.72 5.24 -2.60
C TYR A 408 -14.57 4.77 -3.53
N LEU A 409 -13.32 5.16 -3.26
CA LEU A 409 -12.16 4.62 -3.99
C LEU A 409 -12.05 3.11 -3.80
N THR A 410 -12.15 2.62 -2.57
CA THR A 410 -12.09 1.17 -2.27
C THR A 410 -13.14 0.40 -3.07
N ARG A 411 -14.37 0.93 -3.13
CA ARG A 411 -15.45 0.35 -3.95
C ARG A 411 -15.06 0.30 -5.43
N ARG A 412 -14.56 1.40 -6.01
CA ARG A 412 -14.13 1.44 -7.43
C ARG A 412 -13.02 0.43 -7.72
N LEU A 413 -12.06 0.28 -6.80
CA LEU A 413 -10.98 -0.69 -6.92
C LEU A 413 -11.52 -2.13 -6.89
N VAL A 414 -12.47 -2.43 -6.00
CA VAL A 414 -13.13 -3.75 -5.95
C VAL A 414 -13.90 -4.01 -7.24
N ASP A 415 -14.66 -3.04 -7.74
CA ASP A 415 -15.45 -3.19 -8.98
C ASP A 415 -14.60 -3.56 -10.19
N VAL A 416 -13.35 -3.10 -10.25
CA VAL A 416 -12.39 -3.44 -11.32
C VAL A 416 -11.62 -4.73 -11.05
N ALA A 417 -11.20 -4.96 -9.81
CA ALA A 417 -10.29 -6.05 -9.48
C ALA A 417 -10.99 -7.36 -9.08
N GLN A 418 -12.29 -7.36 -8.77
CA GLN A 418 -13.00 -8.53 -8.23
C GLN A 418 -12.91 -9.80 -9.10
N GLU A 419 -12.77 -9.67 -10.42
CA GLU A 419 -12.65 -10.81 -11.35
C GLU A 419 -11.22 -11.38 -11.42
N VAL A 420 -10.25 -10.74 -10.76
CA VAL A 420 -8.86 -11.19 -10.74
C VAL A 420 -8.67 -12.25 -9.66
N VAL A 421 -8.74 -13.51 -10.11
CA VAL A 421 -8.52 -14.71 -9.31
C VAL A 421 -7.28 -15.46 -9.83
N VAL A 422 -6.59 -16.20 -8.96
CA VAL A 422 -5.51 -17.10 -9.37
C VAL A 422 -6.11 -18.31 -10.11
N LYS A 423 -5.84 -18.47 -11.40
CA LYS A 423 -6.45 -19.56 -12.21
C LYS A 423 -5.54 -20.75 -12.43
N GLU A 424 -4.25 -20.51 -12.66
CA GLU A 424 -3.27 -21.53 -13.00
C GLU A 424 -1.99 -21.36 -12.16
N GLU A 425 -1.14 -22.39 -12.11
CA GLU A 425 0.13 -22.29 -11.40
C GLU A 425 1.17 -21.45 -12.16
N ASP A 426 1.28 -21.65 -13.47
CA ASP A 426 2.29 -21.00 -14.30
C ASP A 426 1.74 -20.60 -15.67
N CYS A 427 1.94 -19.34 -16.07
CA CYS A 427 1.58 -18.83 -17.38
C CYS A 427 2.72 -18.86 -18.41
N GLY A 428 3.91 -19.34 -18.03
CA GLY A 428 5.10 -19.36 -18.90
C GLY A 428 5.69 -17.99 -19.23
N ASP A 429 5.58 -17.02 -18.31
CA ASP A 429 6.19 -15.69 -18.48
C ASP A 429 7.73 -15.76 -18.45
N THR A 430 8.38 -15.13 -19.42
CA THR A 430 9.84 -15.03 -19.55
C THR A 430 10.35 -13.58 -19.55
N GLU A 431 9.45 -12.59 -19.53
CA GLU A 431 9.81 -11.17 -19.62
C GLU A 431 10.07 -10.59 -18.22
N GLY A 432 9.12 -10.78 -17.29
CA GLY A 432 9.18 -10.29 -15.90
C GLY A 432 9.57 -8.81 -15.76
N GLU A 433 10.05 -8.43 -14.57
CA GLU A 433 10.50 -7.07 -14.27
C GLU A 433 11.82 -7.08 -13.50
N MET A 434 12.68 -6.10 -13.80
CA MET A 434 13.95 -5.89 -13.11
C MET A 434 13.74 -4.91 -11.96
N PHE A 435 13.99 -5.34 -10.73
CA PHE A 435 13.96 -4.46 -9.56
C PHE A 435 15.39 -4.06 -9.18
N THR A 436 15.63 -2.77 -8.99
CA THR A 436 16.94 -2.22 -8.63
C THR A 436 16.94 -1.58 -7.25
N ILE A 437 18.11 -1.44 -6.62
CA ILE A 437 18.28 -0.71 -5.36
C ILE A 437 17.84 0.76 -5.53
N GLU A 438 18.35 1.44 -6.56
CA GLU A 438 18.08 2.87 -6.81
C GLU A 438 16.58 3.16 -6.92
N GLN A 439 15.84 2.34 -7.66
CA GLN A 439 14.39 2.49 -7.77
C GLN A 439 13.68 2.25 -6.43
N SER A 440 14.17 1.27 -5.65
CA SER A 440 13.57 0.92 -4.37
C SER A 440 13.80 2.03 -3.33
N GLU A 441 14.99 2.61 -3.29
CA GLU A 441 15.31 3.76 -2.42
C GLU A 441 14.46 4.99 -2.77
N TYR A 442 14.27 5.27 -4.07
CA TYR A 442 13.37 6.34 -4.51
C TYR A 442 11.93 6.13 -4.02
N MET A 443 11.47 4.87 -3.99
CA MET A 443 10.14 4.50 -3.48
C MET A 443 10.07 4.42 -1.94
N GLY A 444 11.18 4.63 -1.24
CA GLY A 444 11.27 4.53 0.23
C GLY A 444 11.22 3.10 0.77
N GLU A 445 11.50 2.10 -0.08
CA GLU A 445 11.50 0.68 0.28
C GLU A 445 12.87 0.03 0.08
N LYS A 446 13.14 -1.06 0.81
CA LYS A 446 14.34 -1.87 0.58
C LYS A 446 14.11 -2.85 -0.55
N LEU A 447 15.15 -3.12 -1.34
CA LEU A 447 15.08 -4.15 -2.38
C LEU A 447 14.68 -5.52 -1.81
N SER A 448 15.21 -5.89 -0.63
CA SER A 448 14.88 -7.13 0.08
C SER A 448 13.39 -7.25 0.42
N GLU A 449 12.75 -6.14 0.81
CA GLU A 449 11.31 -6.10 1.10
C GLU A 449 10.45 -6.22 -0.18
N ARG A 450 10.88 -5.60 -1.29
CA ARG A 450 10.14 -5.67 -2.58
C ARG A 450 10.18 -7.04 -3.25
N VAL A 451 11.33 -7.73 -3.21
CA VAL A 451 11.49 -9.03 -3.86
C VAL A 451 10.96 -10.20 -3.04
N LEU A 452 10.65 -9.97 -1.75
CA LEU A 452 10.17 -11.01 -0.84
C LEU A 452 8.91 -11.71 -1.38
N GLY A 453 8.98 -13.03 -1.48
CA GLY A 453 7.90 -13.89 -1.94
C GLY A 453 7.64 -13.82 -3.45
N ARG A 454 8.56 -13.25 -4.25
CA ARG A 454 8.52 -13.27 -5.72
C ARG A 454 9.36 -14.43 -6.27
N PHE A 455 8.99 -14.92 -7.46
CA PHE A 455 9.78 -15.90 -8.21
C PHE A 455 10.83 -15.21 -9.07
N VAL A 456 12.03 -15.77 -9.17
CA VAL A 456 13.11 -15.22 -9.99
C VAL A 456 13.15 -15.83 -11.39
N LEU A 457 13.40 -15.01 -12.41
CA LEU A 457 13.54 -15.46 -13.81
C LEU A 457 14.98 -15.83 -14.18
N ALA A 458 15.94 -15.24 -13.48
CA ALA A 458 17.36 -15.50 -13.66
C ALA A 458 17.99 -15.92 -12.33
N ASP A 459 19.10 -16.66 -12.41
CA ASP A 459 19.86 -17.03 -11.22
C ASP A 459 20.36 -15.77 -10.49
N VAL A 460 20.05 -15.65 -9.21
CA VAL A 460 20.58 -14.56 -8.36
C VAL A 460 21.94 -15.00 -7.86
N LYS A 461 23.00 -14.36 -8.37
CA LYS A 461 24.40 -14.71 -8.06
C LYS A 461 25.11 -13.57 -7.34
N TYR A 462 25.91 -13.94 -6.35
CA TYR A 462 26.93 -13.08 -5.76
C TYR A 462 28.31 -13.65 -6.08
N GLY A 463 29.05 -12.99 -6.99
CA GLY A 463 30.29 -13.52 -7.55
C GLY A 463 30.09 -14.90 -8.21
N ARG A 464 30.68 -15.95 -7.64
CA ARG A 464 30.53 -17.35 -8.13
C ARG A 464 29.45 -18.14 -7.39
N LYS A 465 28.90 -17.61 -6.29
CA LYS A 465 27.90 -18.31 -5.46
C LYS A 465 26.50 -17.99 -5.98
N THR A 466 25.72 -19.02 -6.29
CA THR A 466 24.30 -18.86 -6.64
C THR A 466 23.49 -18.89 -5.37
N LEU A 467 22.78 -17.80 -5.06
CA LEU A 467 21.91 -17.69 -3.88
C LEU A 467 20.55 -18.31 -4.16
N VAL A 468 19.94 -17.94 -5.29
CA VAL A 468 18.63 -18.44 -5.73
C VAL A 468 18.75 -18.88 -7.17
N LYS A 469 18.31 -20.11 -7.47
CA LYS A 469 18.25 -20.63 -8.84
C LYS A 469 17.05 -20.03 -9.57
N LYS A 470 17.12 -19.99 -10.90
CA LYS A 470 15.96 -19.73 -11.77
C LYS A 470 14.73 -20.52 -11.32
N ASP A 471 13.57 -19.86 -11.34
CA ASP A 471 12.27 -20.34 -10.86
C ASP A 471 12.21 -20.64 -9.35
N GLY A 472 13.23 -20.28 -8.58
CA GLY A 472 13.18 -20.24 -7.13
C GLY A 472 12.32 -19.08 -6.63
N VAL A 473 11.74 -19.25 -5.45
CA VAL A 473 11.04 -18.18 -4.73
C VAL A 473 11.98 -17.57 -3.69
N ILE A 474 11.96 -16.25 -3.56
CA ILE A 474 12.76 -15.55 -2.55
C ILE A 474 12.01 -15.61 -1.22
N ASP A 475 12.55 -16.38 -0.27
CA ASP A 475 12.09 -16.41 1.12
C ASP A 475 12.79 -15.33 1.98
N GLU A 476 12.46 -15.28 3.27
CA GLU A 476 12.99 -14.26 4.19
C GLU A 476 14.49 -14.44 4.50
N GLU A 477 14.97 -15.69 4.51
CA GLU A 477 16.39 -15.99 4.72
C GLU A 477 17.23 -15.53 3.52
N MET A 478 16.72 -15.81 2.31
CA MET A 478 17.28 -15.32 1.06
C MET A 478 17.21 -13.80 0.98
N ALA A 479 16.10 -13.17 1.36
CA ALA A 479 15.95 -11.72 1.37
C ALA A 479 16.96 -11.02 2.29
N ARG A 480 17.23 -11.59 3.49
CA ARG A 480 18.30 -11.10 4.38
C ARG A 480 19.70 -11.28 3.78
N THR A 481 19.91 -12.38 3.07
CA THR A 481 21.18 -12.65 2.38
C THR A 481 21.40 -11.66 1.23
N VAL A 482 20.35 -11.36 0.46
CA VAL A 482 20.37 -10.33 -0.59
C VAL A 482 20.76 -8.97 -0.02
N GLU A 483 20.21 -8.60 1.14
CA GLU A 483 20.54 -7.35 1.81
C GLU A 483 21.99 -7.33 2.34
N LYS A 484 22.45 -8.43 2.91
CA LYS A 484 23.81 -8.55 3.46
C LYS A 484 24.89 -8.50 2.37
N GLU A 485 24.64 -9.14 1.24
CA GLU A 485 25.61 -9.24 0.14
C GLU A 485 25.54 -8.03 -0.82
N GLY A 486 24.49 -7.19 -0.74
CA GLY A 486 24.37 -5.94 -1.50
C GLY A 486 24.19 -6.15 -3.00
N ILE A 487 23.15 -6.86 -3.41
CA ILE A 487 22.86 -7.13 -4.83
C ILE A 487 22.13 -5.96 -5.49
N ASP A 488 22.69 -5.42 -6.57
CA ASP A 488 22.18 -4.21 -7.25
C ASP A 488 20.80 -4.37 -7.90
N ASN A 489 20.56 -5.52 -8.52
CA ASN A 489 19.32 -5.79 -9.25
C ASN A 489 18.93 -7.27 -9.25
N ILE A 490 17.63 -7.53 -9.31
CA ILE A 490 17.06 -8.88 -9.32
C ILE A 490 15.94 -8.94 -10.36
N HIS A 491 15.98 -9.95 -11.24
CA HIS A 491 14.96 -10.21 -12.24
C HIS A 491 13.85 -11.10 -11.68
N VAL A 492 12.66 -10.53 -11.46
CA VAL A 492 11.53 -11.22 -10.85
C VAL A 492 10.33 -11.34 -11.79
N ARG A 493 9.49 -12.35 -11.57
CA ARG A 493 8.16 -12.41 -12.18
C ARG A 493 7.24 -11.40 -11.52
N SER A 494 6.44 -10.71 -12.34
CA SER A 494 5.50 -9.68 -11.90
C SER A 494 4.10 -9.97 -12.44
N VAL A 495 3.08 -9.44 -11.77
CA VAL A 495 1.69 -9.52 -12.26
C VAL A 495 1.52 -8.72 -13.56
N LEU A 496 2.36 -7.69 -13.77
CA LEU A 496 2.33 -6.81 -14.94
C LEU A 496 2.60 -7.55 -16.26
N GLN A 497 3.44 -8.58 -16.23
CA GLN A 497 3.84 -9.39 -17.41
C GLN A 497 3.19 -10.77 -17.46
N CYS A 498 2.22 -11.04 -16.58
CA CYS A 498 1.54 -12.33 -16.60
C CYS A 498 0.72 -12.51 -17.89
N ASN A 499 1.01 -13.58 -18.64
CA ASN A 499 0.42 -13.90 -19.95
C ASN A 499 -1.02 -14.44 -19.89
N LEU A 500 -1.60 -14.62 -18.69
CA LEU A 500 -2.97 -15.10 -18.59
C LEU A 500 -3.98 -14.04 -19.06
N PRO A 501 -4.94 -14.42 -19.92
CA PRO A 501 -5.94 -13.50 -20.47
C PRO A 501 -6.93 -13.00 -19.41
N LYS A 502 -7.37 -13.88 -18.50
CA LYS A 502 -8.20 -13.55 -17.32
C LYS A 502 -7.53 -14.08 -16.06
N GLY A 503 -7.48 -13.26 -15.02
CA GLY A 503 -6.84 -13.61 -13.75
C GLY A 503 -5.31 -13.52 -13.79
N VAL A 504 -4.67 -14.23 -12.87
CA VAL A 504 -3.20 -14.29 -12.72
C VAL A 504 -2.77 -15.73 -12.39
N CYS A 505 -1.48 -16.03 -12.59
CA CYS A 505 -0.93 -17.34 -12.20
C CYS A 505 -0.24 -17.24 -10.83
N ALA A 506 -0.09 -18.38 -10.16
CA ALA A 506 0.53 -18.44 -8.85
C ALA A 506 1.99 -17.95 -8.86
N LYS A 507 2.78 -18.31 -9.88
CA LYS A 507 4.18 -17.89 -9.98
C LYS A 507 4.39 -16.39 -10.24
N CYS A 508 3.54 -15.74 -11.05
CA CYS A 508 3.64 -14.29 -11.26
C CYS A 508 3.16 -13.49 -10.04
N TYR A 509 2.22 -14.02 -9.26
CA TYR A 509 1.76 -13.39 -8.03
C TYR A 509 2.71 -13.62 -6.83
N GLY A 510 3.25 -14.84 -6.73
CA GLY A 510 4.15 -15.26 -5.66
C GLY A 510 3.42 -15.62 -4.36
N PHE A 511 3.93 -15.14 -3.23
CA PHE A 511 3.36 -15.44 -1.91
C PHE A 511 2.02 -14.74 -1.64
N ASP A 512 1.10 -15.47 -1.00
CA ASP A 512 0.03 -14.89 -0.19
C ASP A 512 0.65 -14.31 1.09
N LEU A 513 0.67 -12.99 1.17
CA LEU A 513 1.25 -12.24 2.28
C LEU A 513 0.57 -12.54 3.63
N GLY A 514 -0.67 -13.02 3.64
CA GLY A 514 -1.36 -13.40 4.86
C GLY A 514 -0.85 -14.70 5.50
N ASN A 515 -0.24 -15.59 4.71
CA ASN A 515 0.22 -16.91 5.15
C ASN A 515 1.70 -17.20 4.86
N ARG A 516 2.38 -16.32 4.12
CA ARG A 516 3.78 -16.48 3.64
C ARG A 516 4.04 -17.81 2.94
N LYS A 517 3.06 -18.25 2.17
CA LYS A 517 3.16 -19.41 1.29
C LYS A 517 2.82 -18.99 -0.12
N VAL A 518 3.26 -19.74 -1.11
CA VAL A 518 2.84 -19.54 -2.51
C VAL A 518 1.32 -19.54 -2.55
N VAL A 519 0.75 -18.59 -3.29
CA VAL A 519 -0.70 -18.43 -3.37
C VAL A 519 -1.34 -19.69 -3.97
N ASN A 520 -2.43 -20.15 -3.36
CA ASN A 520 -3.20 -21.25 -3.91
C ASN A 520 -4.02 -20.78 -5.12
N THR A 521 -4.32 -21.70 -6.03
CA THR A 521 -5.32 -21.47 -7.08
C THR A 521 -6.68 -21.13 -6.45
N GLY A 522 -7.52 -20.37 -7.14
CA GLY A 522 -8.83 -19.92 -6.67
C GLY A 522 -8.81 -18.73 -5.71
N VAL A 523 -7.66 -18.25 -5.22
CA VAL A 523 -7.62 -17.09 -4.32
C VAL A 523 -8.03 -15.79 -5.05
N ALA A 524 -8.98 -15.04 -4.48
CA ALA A 524 -9.46 -13.75 -5.00
C ALA A 524 -8.47 -12.61 -4.69
N VAL A 525 -7.31 -12.64 -5.36
CA VAL A 525 -6.22 -11.68 -5.14
C VAL A 525 -6.59 -10.26 -5.49
N GLY A 526 -7.52 -10.03 -6.43
CA GLY A 526 -7.98 -8.69 -6.77
C GLY A 526 -8.80 -8.01 -5.68
N THR A 527 -9.66 -8.75 -4.97
CA THR A 527 -10.36 -8.21 -3.79
C THR A 527 -9.39 -7.88 -2.66
N ILE A 528 -8.37 -8.72 -2.45
CA ILE A 528 -7.32 -8.47 -1.47
C ILE A 528 -6.53 -7.21 -1.84
N ALA A 529 -6.17 -7.04 -3.10
CA ALA A 529 -5.45 -5.87 -3.59
C ALA A 529 -6.26 -4.58 -3.41
N ALA A 530 -7.54 -4.60 -3.77
CA ALA A 530 -8.44 -3.46 -3.62
C ALA A 530 -8.60 -3.04 -2.16
N GLN A 531 -8.76 -3.99 -1.23
CA GLN A 531 -8.80 -3.71 0.22
C GLN A 531 -7.46 -3.19 0.73
N SER A 532 -6.35 -3.77 0.29
CA SER A 532 -5.00 -3.41 0.73
C SER A 532 -4.58 -2.01 0.29
N ILE A 533 -5.10 -1.52 -0.85
CA ILE A 533 -4.94 -0.14 -1.30
C ILE A 533 -5.96 0.77 -0.59
N GLY A 534 -7.20 0.31 -0.45
CA GLY A 534 -8.31 1.10 0.11
C GLY A 534 -8.18 1.43 1.60
N GLU A 535 -7.78 0.45 2.42
CA GLU A 535 -7.64 0.62 3.89
C GLU A 535 -6.64 1.73 4.22
N PRO A 536 -5.37 1.72 3.77
CA PRO A 536 -4.45 2.82 4.04
C PRO A 536 -4.91 4.12 3.37
N GLY A 537 -5.67 4.07 2.28
CA GLY A 537 -6.31 5.24 1.66
C GLY A 537 -7.19 6.04 2.62
N THR A 538 -7.92 5.37 3.53
CA THR A 538 -8.65 6.05 4.61
C THR A 538 -7.68 6.78 5.57
N GLN A 539 -6.52 6.18 5.85
CA GLN A 539 -5.50 6.77 6.71
C GLN A 539 -4.76 7.93 6.03
N LEU A 540 -4.52 7.88 4.71
CA LEU A 540 -3.96 9.01 3.95
C LEU A 540 -4.84 10.26 4.08
N THR A 541 -6.16 10.05 4.13
CA THR A 541 -7.10 11.16 4.34
C THR A 541 -7.18 11.64 5.78
N MET A 542 -6.92 10.77 6.76
CA MET A 542 -6.97 11.04 8.20
C MET A 542 -5.62 11.41 8.84
N ARG A 543 -4.47 11.31 8.15
CA ARG A 543 -3.16 11.75 8.68
C ARG A 543 -2.80 13.20 8.34
N THR A 544 -3.60 13.84 7.49
CA THR A 544 -3.51 15.29 7.23
C THR A 544 -3.73 16.13 8.51
N PHE A 545 -4.15 15.50 9.61
CA PHE A 545 -4.30 16.07 10.95
C PHE A 545 -2.99 16.51 11.59
N HIS A 546 -1.87 15.85 11.26
CA HIS A 546 -0.58 16.13 11.89
C HIS A 546 0.30 17.07 11.05
N LEU A 547 0.09 17.07 9.73
CA LEU A 547 0.79 17.94 8.77
C LEU A 547 -0.01 19.19 8.39
N GLY A 548 -1.33 19.22 8.61
CA GLY A 548 -2.23 20.33 8.29
C GLY A 548 -2.05 21.60 9.13
N GLY A 549 -0.84 21.85 9.61
CA GLY A 549 -0.47 23.04 10.39
C GLY A 549 1.02 23.37 10.37
N VAL A 550 1.83 22.73 9.51
CA VAL A 550 3.26 23.03 9.35
C VAL A 550 3.52 23.33 7.87
N ALA A 551 4.05 24.51 7.57
CA ALA A 551 4.36 24.94 6.23
C ALA A 551 5.50 24.08 5.63
N GLY A 552 5.23 23.45 4.48
CA GLY A 552 6.27 22.77 3.72
C GLY A 552 5.72 21.76 2.71
N GLY A 553 5.75 22.13 1.42
CA GLY A 553 5.41 21.29 0.27
C GLY A 553 3.91 21.06 0.07
N ASP A 554 3.46 21.12 -1.19
CA ASP A 554 2.08 20.78 -1.58
C ASP A 554 1.84 19.25 -1.50
N ILE A 555 2.05 18.70 -0.30
CA ILE A 555 1.82 17.30 0.12
C ILE A 555 0.31 17.01 0.21
N THR A 556 -0.54 18.00 -0.08
CA THR A 556 -2.00 17.93 0.07
C THR A 556 -2.69 17.00 -0.92
N GLN A 557 -1.96 16.45 -1.91
CA GLN A 557 -2.54 15.61 -2.96
C GLN A 557 -2.53 14.10 -2.68
N GLY A 558 -2.29 13.62 -1.46
CA GLY A 558 -2.20 12.18 -1.15
C GLY A 558 -3.26 11.28 -1.83
N LEU A 559 -4.50 11.26 -1.34
CA LEU A 559 -5.57 10.47 -1.98
C LEU A 559 -5.99 11.01 -3.37
N PRO A 560 -6.19 12.34 -3.58
CA PRO A 560 -6.61 12.86 -4.88
C PRO A 560 -5.67 12.49 -6.03
N ARG A 561 -4.35 12.44 -5.79
CA ARG A 561 -3.36 12.03 -6.80
C ARG A 561 -3.44 10.55 -7.10
N VAL A 562 -3.65 9.70 -6.09
CA VAL A 562 -3.89 8.25 -6.30
C VAL A 562 -5.15 8.04 -7.14
N GLU A 563 -6.23 8.80 -6.88
CA GLU A 563 -7.43 8.74 -7.71
C GLU A 563 -7.18 9.24 -9.14
N GLU A 564 -6.41 10.32 -9.30
CA GLU A 564 -6.05 10.87 -10.62
C GLU A 564 -5.29 9.85 -11.47
N LEU A 565 -4.33 9.15 -10.86
CA LEU A 565 -3.53 8.10 -11.50
C LEU A 565 -4.40 6.89 -11.90
N PHE A 566 -5.21 6.35 -10.98
CA PHE A 566 -6.06 5.21 -11.28
C PHE A 566 -7.20 5.54 -12.26
N GLU A 567 -7.66 6.79 -12.32
CA GLU A 567 -8.65 7.23 -13.30
C GLU A 567 -8.05 7.66 -14.64
N ALA A 568 -6.71 7.62 -14.78
CA ALA A 568 -5.97 8.11 -15.94
C ALA A 568 -6.41 9.51 -16.38
N ARG A 569 -6.59 10.41 -15.39
CA ARG A 569 -6.97 11.80 -15.60
C ARG A 569 -5.74 12.66 -15.91
N ASN A 570 -5.98 13.80 -16.54
CA ASN A 570 -4.92 14.75 -16.85
C ASN A 570 -4.49 15.46 -15.56
N PRO A 571 -3.18 15.51 -15.25
CA PRO A 571 -2.69 16.16 -14.05
C PRO A 571 -2.89 17.67 -14.09
N LYS A 572 -3.16 18.28 -12.93
CA LYS A 572 -3.29 19.74 -12.82
C LYS A 572 -2.00 20.48 -13.19
N ARG A 573 -0.85 19.97 -12.73
CA ARG A 573 0.49 20.51 -13.01
C ARG A 573 1.24 19.52 -13.90
N LYS A 574 0.96 19.57 -15.20
CA LYS A 574 1.51 18.66 -16.21
C LYS A 574 2.98 18.96 -16.47
N ALA A 575 3.83 17.94 -16.31
CA ALA A 575 5.22 18.01 -16.73
C ALA A 575 5.35 17.98 -18.25
N VAL A 576 6.36 18.66 -18.78
CA VAL A 576 6.66 18.65 -20.21
C VAL A 576 7.54 17.45 -20.53
N LEU A 577 7.10 16.60 -21.46
CA LEU A 577 7.87 15.47 -21.98
C LEU A 577 8.50 15.80 -23.33
N THR A 578 9.66 15.23 -23.63
CA THR A 578 10.23 15.30 -24.98
C THR A 578 9.60 14.24 -25.91
N GLU A 579 9.26 14.61 -27.13
CA GLU A 579 8.79 13.71 -28.20
C GLU A 579 9.94 13.05 -28.98
N VAL A 580 11.17 13.53 -28.78
CA VAL A 580 12.36 13.15 -29.58
C VAL A 580 13.56 12.87 -28.69
N ASN A 581 14.45 12.01 -29.17
CA ASN A 581 15.76 11.77 -28.55
C ASN A 581 16.71 12.89 -28.97
N GLY A 582 17.55 13.42 -28.08
CA GLY A 582 18.48 14.46 -28.50
C GLY A 582 19.24 15.13 -27.37
N THR A 583 20.02 16.16 -27.73
CA THR A 583 20.75 17.01 -26.78
C THR A 583 19.97 18.27 -26.47
N ILE A 584 19.95 18.67 -25.21
CA ILE A 584 19.21 19.84 -24.72
C ILE A 584 20.00 21.13 -24.87
N GLU A 585 19.33 22.17 -25.35
CA GLU A 585 19.74 23.57 -25.26
C GLU A 585 18.64 24.38 -24.55
N ILE A 586 18.99 25.19 -23.56
CA ILE A 586 18.02 26.00 -22.78
C ILE A 586 18.18 27.48 -23.11
N GLU A 587 17.10 28.13 -23.55
CA GLU A 587 17.09 29.54 -23.93
C GLU A 587 16.02 30.34 -23.15
N ASP A 588 16.26 31.62 -22.89
CA ASP A 588 15.26 32.52 -22.30
C ASP A 588 14.28 33.03 -23.38
N ALA A 589 13.00 33.06 -23.05
CA ALA A 589 11.92 33.44 -23.97
C ALA A 589 11.69 34.95 -24.10
N ASP A 590 12.53 35.80 -23.48
CA ASP A 590 12.26 37.24 -23.36
C ASP A 590 12.18 37.93 -24.74
N GLY A 591 11.00 38.46 -25.09
CA GLY A 591 10.75 39.18 -26.33
C GLY A 591 10.56 38.31 -27.60
N LYS A 592 10.49 36.98 -27.48
CA LYS A 592 10.28 36.09 -28.63
C LYS A 592 8.81 35.93 -28.99
N VAL A 593 8.47 36.14 -30.27
CA VAL A 593 7.15 35.85 -30.83
C VAL A 593 7.26 34.64 -31.74
N ILE A 594 6.63 33.52 -31.37
CA ILE A 594 6.55 32.32 -32.21
C ILE A 594 5.30 32.47 -33.09
N THR A 595 5.49 32.54 -34.41
CA THR A 595 4.42 32.61 -35.41
C THR A 595 4.27 31.26 -36.12
N SER A 596 3.02 30.84 -36.30
CA SER A 596 2.61 29.72 -37.14
C SER A 596 3.10 29.90 -38.58
N PRO A 597 3.32 28.82 -39.35
CA PRO A 597 3.45 28.88 -40.81
C PRO A 597 2.28 29.62 -41.50
N THR A 598 1.12 29.70 -40.84
CA THR A 598 -0.08 30.43 -41.29
C THR A 598 -0.14 31.90 -40.84
N GLY A 599 0.93 32.45 -40.25
CA GLY A 599 1.00 33.86 -39.83
C GLY A 599 0.26 34.21 -38.53
N ARG A 600 -0.36 33.22 -37.85
CA ARG A 600 -0.95 33.42 -36.51
C ARG A 600 0.15 33.47 -35.45
N LYS A 601 0.12 34.47 -34.56
CA LYS A 601 0.95 34.51 -33.34
C LYS A 601 0.52 33.37 -32.41
N ILE A 602 1.41 32.39 -32.18
CA ILE A 602 1.17 31.23 -31.31
C ILE A 602 1.62 31.53 -29.88
N PHE A 603 2.70 32.29 -29.71
CA PHE A 603 3.28 32.56 -28.39
C PHE A 603 4.03 33.90 -28.36
N GLU A 604 3.90 34.63 -27.26
CA GLU A 604 4.67 35.84 -26.95
C GLU A 604 5.37 35.61 -25.61
N GLY A 605 6.69 35.45 -25.67
CA GLY A 605 7.52 35.06 -24.55
C GLY A 605 7.60 36.17 -23.51
N ARG A 606 7.29 35.82 -22.27
CA ARG A 606 7.32 36.71 -21.12
C ARG A 606 8.65 36.59 -20.39
N ARG A 607 9.08 37.69 -19.79
CA ARG A 607 10.34 37.79 -19.03
C ARG A 607 10.41 36.74 -17.92
N GLY A 608 11.45 35.90 -17.94
CA GLY A 608 11.65 34.79 -16.98
C GLY A 608 11.07 33.44 -17.40
N GLN A 609 10.47 33.34 -18.59
CA GLN A 609 10.03 32.07 -19.16
C GLN A 609 11.16 31.42 -19.98
N LYS A 610 11.30 30.09 -19.93
CA LYS A 610 12.36 29.35 -20.62
C LYS A 610 11.81 28.50 -21.77
N ILE A 611 12.61 28.31 -22.81
CA ILE A 611 12.34 27.41 -23.93
C ILE A 611 13.43 26.35 -23.92
N ILE A 612 13.03 25.08 -24.00
CA ILE A 612 13.94 23.94 -24.11
C ILE A 612 13.94 23.51 -25.58
N LYS A 613 15.12 23.50 -26.19
CA LYS A 613 15.37 23.03 -27.54
C LYS A 613 16.02 21.67 -27.47
N VAL A 614 15.39 20.66 -28.08
CA VAL A 614 15.99 19.33 -28.21
C VAL A 614 16.47 19.15 -29.64
N HIS A 615 17.78 19.12 -29.81
CA HIS A 615 18.43 18.87 -31.09
C HIS A 615 18.46 17.38 -31.37
N HIS A 616 17.83 16.96 -32.47
CA HIS A 616 17.77 15.57 -32.88
C HIS A 616 18.10 15.42 -34.37
N GLU A 617 18.50 14.22 -34.77
CA GLU A 617 18.59 13.85 -36.17
C GLU A 617 17.19 13.40 -36.64
N GLY A 618 16.69 14.00 -37.72
CA GLY A 618 15.35 13.76 -38.23
C GLY A 618 15.30 13.84 -39.75
N MET A 619 14.33 13.18 -40.36
CA MET A 619 14.10 13.27 -41.80
C MET A 619 13.47 14.62 -42.13
N GLU A 620 14.16 15.44 -42.90
CA GLU A 620 13.63 16.66 -43.51
C GLU A 620 13.21 16.38 -44.96
N GLU A 621 12.14 17.05 -45.39
CA GLU A 621 11.63 16.98 -46.75
C GLU A 621 11.81 18.34 -47.44
N GLU A 622 12.55 18.36 -48.54
CA GLU A 622 12.70 19.55 -49.38
C GLU A 622 11.82 19.39 -50.62
N ILE A 623 10.82 20.25 -50.77
CA ILE A 623 9.79 20.16 -51.82
C ILE A 623 10.17 21.10 -52.98
N TYR A 624 10.22 20.54 -54.18
CA TYR A 624 10.40 21.28 -55.43
C TYR A 624 9.13 21.17 -56.27
N ASP A 625 8.49 22.30 -56.56
CA ASP A 625 7.32 22.36 -57.45
C ASP A 625 7.73 22.04 -58.90
N LEU A 626 7.01 21.12 -59.53
CA LEU A 626 7.25 20.67 -60.91
C LEU A 626 6.34 21.44 -61.89
N ASN A 627 6.93 22.06 -62.92
CA ASN A 627 6.21 22.68 -64.04
C ASN A 627 6.15 21.73 -65.25
N THR A 628 5.23 21.97 -66.20
CA THR A 628 5.05 21.11 -67.39
C THR A 628 6.25 21.07 -68.35
N GLU A 629 7.21 21.99 -68.22
CA GLU A 629 8.42 22.06 -69.05
C GLU A 629 9.67 21.45 -68.36
N ASP A 630 9.53 20.98 -67.12
CA ASP A 630 10.65 20.50 -66.31
C ASP A 630 11.06 19.05 -66.64
N ASP A 631 12.37 18.81 -66.81
CA ASP A 631 12.94 17.49 -67.15
C ASP A 631 13.51 16.82 -65.89
N ILE A 632 12.80 15.83 -65.38
CA ILE A 632 13.12 15.10 -64.14
C ILE A 632 14.19 14.04 -64.42
N LYS A 633 15.31 14.08 -63.69
CA LYS A 633 16.47 13.18 -63.90
C LYS A 633 16.55 12.01 -62.93
N VAL A 634 15.56 11.86 -62.06
CA VAL A 634 15.52 10.92 -60.93
C VAL A 634 14.18 10.20 -60.89
N ALA A 635 14.20 8.90 -60.59
CA ALA A 635 13.01 8.07 -60.46
C ALA A 635 12.42 8.14 -59.04
N ASP A 636 11.14 7.82 -58.90
CA ASP A 636 10.49 7.68 -57.59
C ASP A 636 11.18 6.59 -56.74
N ALA A 637 11.38 6.88 -55.45
CA ALA A 637 12.17 6.11 -54.48
C ALA A 637 13.69 5.96 -54.78
N GLN A 638 14.25 6.70 -55.73
CA GLN A 638 15.68 6.66 -56.03
C GLN A 638 16.51 7.32 -54.91
N LYS A 639 17.57 6.64 -54.46
CA LYS A 639 18.58 7.22 -53.55
C LYS A 639 19.57 8.07 -54.34
N VAL A 640 19.71 9.33 -53.95
CA VAL A 640 20.61 10.32 -54.56
C VAL A 640 21.74 10.69 -53.62
N LYS A 641 22.93 10.94 -54.17
CA LYS A 641 24.08 11.48 -53.42
C LYS A 641 24.10 13.00 -53.56
N LYS A 642 24.74 13.66 -52.59
CA LYS A 642 25.00 15.10 -52.65
C LYS A 642 25.68 15.47 -53.97
N GLY A 643 25.02 16.32 -54.77
CA GLY A 643 25.49 16.79 -56.07
C GLY A 643 24.87 16.09 -57.29
N ASP A 644 24.08 15.03 -57.11
CA ASP A 644 23.35 14.37 -58.21
C ASP A 644 22.27 15.31 -58.77
N LYS A 645 22.10 15.34 -60.09
CA LYS A 645 21.09 16.19 -60.75
C LYS A 645 19.70 15.58 -60.54
N MET A 646 18.80 16.33 -59.92
CA MET A 646 17.42 15.91 -59.66
C MET A 646 16.46 16.37 -60.76
N LEU A 647 16.61 17.62 -61.21
CA LEU A 647 15.65 18.31 -62.07
C LEU A 647 16.40 19.32 -62.95
N ILE A 648 15.98 19.47 -64.20
CA ILE A 648 16.39 20.57 -65.08
C ILE A 648 15.16 21.42 -65.39
N ARG A 649 15.21 22.71 -65.03
CA ARG A 649 14.05 23.61 -65.18
C ARG A 649 13.87 24.05 -66.63
N GLY A 650 12.69 23.80 -67.21
CA GLY A 650 12.42 23.91 -68.65
C GLY A 650 12.63 25.30 -69.27
N GLY A 651 12.37 26.37 -68.50
CA GLY A 651 12.48 27.75 -68.96
C GLY A 651 13.88 28.39 -68.82
N SER A 652 14.79 27.82 -68.01
CA SER A 652 16.10 28.42 -67.70
C SER A 652 17.31 27.49 -67.94
N GLY A 653 17.10 26.17 -68.12
CA GLY A 653 18.16 25.19 -68.29
C GLY A 653 19.04 24.98 -67.05
N GLU A 654 18.58 25.42 -65.88
CA GLU A 654 19.31 25.33 -64.61
C GLU A 654 19.24 23.91 -64.03
N ASP A 655 20.40 23.33 -63.70
CA ASP A 655 20.52 22.02 -63.04
C ASP A 655 20.25 22.16 -61.53
N ILE A 656 19.11 21.65 -61.07
CA ILE A 656 18.83 21.51 -59.64
C ILE A 656 19.44 20.19 -59.14
N LYS A 657 20.49 20.31 -58.32
CA LYS A 657 21.25 19.19 -57.74
C LYS A 657 20.82 18.92 -56.31
N ALA A 658 20.90 17.67 -55.88
CA ALA A 658 20.61 17.26 -54.50
C ALA A 658 21.59 17.92 -53.51
N PRO A 659 21.13 18.80 -52.61
CA PRO A 659 22.00 19.44 -51.61
C PRO A 659 22.52 18.46 -50.55
N TYR A 660 21.76 17.39 -50.29
CA TYR A 660 22.04 16.34 -49.32
C TYR A 660 21.87 14.95 -49.95
N ALA A 661 22.48 13.93 -49.33
CA ALA A 661 22.23 12.54 -49.73
C ALA A 661 20.91 12.10 -49.12
N GLY A 662 20.00 11.55 -49.92
CA GLY A 662 18.63 11.29 -49.51
C GLY A 662 17.87 10.38 -50.48
N SER A 663 16.59 10.15 -50.21
CA SER A 663 15.68 9.45 -51.12
C SER A 663 14.69 10.42 -51.74
N ILE A 664 14.43 10.27 -53.03
CA ILE A 664 13.47 11.11 -53.73
C ILE A 664 12.10 10.45 -53.74
N ARG A 665 11.07 11.24 -53.44
CA ARG A 665 9.66 10.88 -53.54
C ARG A 665 9.03 11.78 -54.58
N LEU A 666 8.42 11.19 -55.60
CA LEU A 666 7.82 11.93 -56.70
C LEU A 666 6.29 11.89 -56.58
N ASP A 667 5.64 13.05 -56.67
CA ASP A 667 4.19 13.22 -56.76
C ASP A 667 3.85 13.97 -58.07
N ASP A 668 2.59 13.93 -58.53
CA ASP A 668 2.16 14.50 -59.83
C ASP A 668 2.48 15.99 -60.01
N LYS A 669 2.78 16.70 -58.90
CA LYS A 669 3.08 18.14 -58.86
C LYS A 669 4.36 18.51 -58.12
N HIS A 670 5.00 17.57 -57.43
CA HIS A 670 6.10 17.87 -56.52
C HIS A 670 7.20 16.80 -56.58
N LEU A 671 8.45 17.24 -56.56
CA LEU A 671 9.62 16.39 -56.31
C LEU A 671 10.10 16.65 -54.89
N VAL A 672 10.07 15.63 -54.03
CA VAL A 672 10.42 15.75 -52.61
C VAL A 672 11.72 15.02 -52.33
N LEU A 673 12.75 15.74 -51.87
CA LEU A 673 13.99 15.15 -51.38
C LEU A 673 13.88 14.91 -49.87
N VAL A 674 13.92 13.64 -49.46
CA VAL A 674 13.94 13.25 -48.04
C VAL A 674 15.39 12.99 -47.61
N TYR A 675 15.92 13.77 -46.67
CA TYR A 675 17.30 13.63 -46.18
C TYR A 675 17.37 13.67 -44.64
N ASP A 676 18.41 13.07 -44.05
CA ASP A 676 18.66 13.15 -42.61
C ASP A 676 19.29 14.51 -42.26
N GLY A 677 18.50 15.39 -41.64
CA GLY A 677 18.88 16.73 -41.18
C GLY A 677 18.98 16.83 -39.66
N LYS A 678 19.71 17.84 -39.17
CA LYS A 678 19.69 18.21 -37.75
C LYS A 678 18.52 19.15 -37.51
N THR A 679 17.48 18.65 -36.86
CA THR A 679 16.26 19.38 -36.55
C THR A 679 16.17 19.67 -35.06
N THR A 680 15.53 20.79 -34.71
CA THR A 680 15.34 21.19 -33.30
C THR A 680 13.86 21.21 -32.98
N LYS A 681 13.47 20.49 -31.92
CA LYS A 681 12.11 20.57 -31.37
C LYS A 681 12.10 21.52 -30.17
N GLU A 682 11.26 22.54 -30.22
CA GLU A 682 11.13 23.54 -29.14
C GLU A 682 9.98 23.20 -28.18
N TYR A 683 10.26 23.25 -26.88
CA TYR A 683 9.29 23.06 -25.80
C TYR A 683 9.21 24.32 -24.94
N ILE A 684 8.01 24.88 -24.82
CA ILE A 684 7.77 26.09 -24.03
C ILE A 684 7.50 25.67 -22.59
N VAL A 685 8.34 26.12 -21.66
CA VAL A 685 8.18 25.81 -20.24
C VAL A 685 7.21 26.81 -19.62
N PRO A 686 6.14 26.36 -18.93
CA PRO A 686 5.25 27.28 -18.24
C PRO A 686 5.97 28.02 -17.09
N MET A 687 5.54 29.25 -16.80
CA MET A 687 6.14 30.02 -15.71
C MET A 687 5.99 29.32 -14.35
N GLY A 688 7.04 29.37 -13.53
CA GLY A 688 7.08 28.72 -12.20
C GLY A 688 7.39 27.23 -12.21
N TYR A 689 7.73 26.63 -13.36
CA TYR A 689 8.21 25.25 -13.45
C TYR A 689 9.73 25.21 -13.27
N LYS A 690 10.21 24.33 -12.39
CA LYS A 690 11.64 24.05 -12.25
C LYS A 690 12.06 23.08 -13.36
N LEU A 691 13.24 23.30 -13.93
CA LEU A 691 13.83 22.38 -14.89
C LEU A 691 14.52 21.22 -14.17
N TRP A 692 14.34 20.00 -14.68
CA TRP A 692 15.08 18.81 -14.22
C TRP A 692 16.32 18.55 -15.06
N VAL A 693 16.29 19.02 -16.29
CA VAL A 693 17.37 18.91 -17.28
C VAL A 693 18.28 20.14 -17.27
N LYS A 694 19.54 19.93 -17.62
CA LYS A 694 20.57 20.95 -17.79
C LYS A 694 20.94 21.10 -19.26
N ASP A 695 21.60 22.21 -19.56
CA ASP A 695 22.14 22.47 -20.89
C ASP A 695 23.21 21.42 -21.24
N GLY A 696 23.09 20.80 -22.40
CA GLY A 696 23.96 19.72 -22.86
C GLY A 696 23.56 18.31 -22.41
N ASP A 697 22.49 18.13 -21.63
CA ASP A 697 22.01 16.79 -21.25
C ASP A 697 21.45 16.03 -22.47
N ASN A 698 21.70 14.72 -22.51
CA ASN A 698 21.07 13.80 -23.48
C ASN A 698 19.74 13.30 -22.92
N VAL A 699 18.68 13.39 -23.72
CA VAL A 699 17.34 12.90 -23.36
C VAL A 699 16.81 11.90 -24.37
N GLU A 700 16.03 10.96 -23.87
CA GLU A 700 15.26 10.02 -24.67
C GLU A 700 13.80 10.46 -24.80
N LYS A 701 13.15 10.02 -25.87
CA LYS A 701 11.75 10.24 -26.17
C LYS A 701 10.89 9.79 -24.98
N GLY A 702 10.11 10.71 -24.45
CA GLY A 702 9.24 10.57 -23.29
C GLY A 702 9.90 10.90 -21.96
N ASP A 703 11.13 11.40 -21.95
CA ASP A 703 11.77 11.90 -20.73
C ASP A 703 11.14 13.22 -20.26
N GLN A 704 11.09 13.36 -18.94
CA GLN A 704 10.51 14.50 -18.26
C GLN A 704 11.53 15.64 -18.17
N LEU A 705 11.18 16.79 -18.77
CA LEU A 705 12.05 17.97 -18.85
C LEU A 705 11.85 18.92 -17.66
N THR A 706 10.64 18.96 -17.10
CA THR A 706 10.23 19.91 -16.06
C THR A 706 9.63 19.22 -14.85
N GLU A 707 9.68 19.89 -13.69
CA GLU A 707 8.98 19.46 -12.49
C GLU A 707 7.47 19.40 -12.73
N GLY A 708 6.83 18.33 -12.27
CA GLY A 708 5.38 18.17 -12.36
C GLY A 708 5.00 16.70 -12.47
N ALA A 709 3.71 16.48 -12.66
CA ALA A 709 3.14 15.16 -12.87
C ALA A 709 3.08 14.81 -14.36
N VAL A 710 3.47 13.59 -14.72
CA VAL A 710 3.43 13.11 -16.10
C VAL A 710 1.98 12.77 -16.51
N GLU A 711 1.58 13.16 -17.73
CA GLU A 711 0.31 12.74 -18.31
C GLU A 711 0.43 11.32 -18.89
N LEU A 712 -0.38 10.39 -18.37
CA LEU A 712 -0.24 8.97 -18.68
C LEU A 712 -0.50 8.61 -20.15
N LYS A 713 -1.40 9.34 -20.84
CA LYS A 713 -1.73 9.08 -22.24
C LYS A 713 -0.59 9.49 -23.18
N GLU A 714 0.01 10.64 -22.92
CA GLU A 714 1.17 11.11 -23.66
C GLU A 714 2.36 10.17 -23.43
N LEU A 715 2.60 9.76 -22.18
CA LEU A 715 3.64 8.76 -21.88
C LEU A 715 3.38 7.41 -22.58
N PHE A 716 2.11 6.99 -22.70
CA PHE A 716 1.73 5.77 -23.40
C PHE A 716 2.06 5.84 -24.89
N GLU A 717 1.80 6.97 -25.54
CA GLU A 717 2.11 7.20 -26.95
C GLU A 717 3.62 7.32 -27.21
N LEU A 718 4.38 7.86 -26.25
CA LEU A 718 5.82 8.10 -26.39
C LEU A 718 6.69 6.88 -26.05
N LYS A 719 6.46 6.23 -24.90
CA LYS A 719 7.29 5.12 -24.37
C LYS A 719 6.56 3.77 -24.29
N GLY A 720 5.27 3.71 -24.63
CA GLY A 720 4.49 2.47 -24.61
C GLY A 720 3.98 2.06 -23.22
N GLN A 721 3.40 0.86 -23.14
CA GLN A 721 2.69 0.38 -21.94
C GLN A 721 3.58 0.24 -20.70
N ASP A 722 4.78 -0.33 -20.83
CA ASP A 722 5.56 -0.74 -19.66
C ASP A 722 6.14 0.47 -18.91
N ALA A 723 6.49 1.53 -19.64
CA ALA A 723 6.86 2.82 -19.04
C ALA A 723 5.71 3.40 -18.20
N VAL A 724 4.48 3.36 -18.72
CA VAL A 724 3.29 3.84 -17.99
C VAL A 724 3.00 2.99 -16.76
N LYS A 725 3.05 1.65 -16.89
CA LYS A 725 2.86 0.73 -15.75
C LYS A 725 3.86 1.04 -14.63
N ARG A 726 5.15 1.17 -14.96
CA ARG A 726 6.21 1.50 -13.99
C ARG A 726 6.03 2.88 -13.36
N TYR A 727 5.63 3.87 -14.16
CA TYR A 727 5.37 5.23 -13.66
C TYR A 727 4.23 5.25 -12.63
N ILE A 728 3.08 4.62 -12.96
CA ILE A 728 1.94 4.54 -12.03
C ILE A 728 2.34 3.82 -10.73
N LEU A 729 3.05 2.69 -10.85
CA LEU A 729 3.50 1.92 -9.69
C LEU A 729 4.39 2.77 -8.77
N ARG A 730 5.40 3.44 -9.36
CA ARG A 730 6.36 4.27 -8.64
C ARG A 730 5.70 5.45 -7.92
N GLU A 731 4.86 6.20 -8.62
CA GLU A 731 4.17 7.37 -8.07
C GLU A 731 3.23 7.00 -6.94
N ILE A 732 2.44 5.92 -7.10
CA ILE A 732 1.53 5.48 -6.05
C ILE A 732 2.31 5.05 -4.82
N GLN A 733 3.40 4.30 -5.00
CA GLN A 733 4.24 3.88 -3.87
C GLN A 733 4.87 5.05 -3.14
N GLU A 734 5.41 6.03 -3.86
CA GLU A 734 5.97 7.25 -3.26
C GLU A 734 4.92 8.00 -2.42
N ILE A 735 3.67 8.07 -2.89
CA ILE A 735 2.57 8.71 -2.14
C ILE A 735 2.23 7.95 -0.86
N TYR A 736 2.17 6.62 -0.90
CA TYR A 736 1.93 5.82 0.32
C TYR A 736 3.13 5.89 1.28
N ALA A 737 4.35 5.77 0.76
CA ALA A 737 5.59 5.79 1.52
C ALA A 737 5.84 7.14 2.21
N SER A 738 5.62 8.26 1.52
CA SER A 738 5.73 9.62 2.08
C SER A 738 4.77 9.86 3.26
N GLN A 739 3.67 9.12 3.32
CA GLN A 739 2.70 9.15 4.42
C GLN A 739 2.95 8.08 5.49
N GLY A 740 4.07 7.35 5.39
CA GLY A 740 4.47 6.29 6.31
C GLY A 740 3.54 5.08 6.28
N GLN A 741 2.92 4.80 5.13
CA GLN A 741 2.15 3.58 4.88
C GLN A 741 2.92 2.70 3.93
N ARG A 742 3.15 1.45 4.32
CA ARG A 742 3.78 0.45 3.44
C ARG A 742 2.69 -0.31 2.70
N LEU A 743 2.93 -0.59 1.43
CA LEU A 743 2.02 -1.34 0.57
C LEU A 743 2.86 -2.23 -0.35
N ASN A 744 2.49 -3.49 -0.57
CA ASN A 744 3.25 -4.33 -1.49
C ASN A 744 2.89 -4.02 -2.96
N ASP A 745 3.91 -3.93 -3.82
CA ASP A 745 3.79 -3.65 -5.26
C ASP A 745 2.72 -4.51 -5.94
N LYS A 746 2.61 -5.80 -5.59
CA LYS A 746 1.71 -6.76 -6.28
C LYS A 746 0.25 -6.31 -6.28
N HIS A 747 -0.18 -5.59 -5.26
CA HIS A 747 -1.55 -5.09 -5.16
C HIS A 747 -1.82 -3.97 -6.16
N ILE A 748 -0.85 -3.07 -6.33
CA ILE A 748 -0.91 -1.99 -7.32
C ILE A 748 -0.79 -2.58 -8.73
N GLU A 749 0.12 -3.54 -8.93
CA GLU A 749 0.29 -4.24 -10.21
C GLU A 749 -1.01 -4.88 -10.71
N ILE A 750 -1.81 -5.48 -9.81
CA ILE A 750 -3.11 -6.06 -10.18
C ILE A 750 -4.04 -5.00 -10.76
N VAL A 751 -4.14 -3.83 -10.11
CA VAL A 751 -5.02 -2.76 -10.56
C VAL A 751 -4.51 -2.15 -11.86
N ILE A 752 -3.19 -1.93 -11.98
CA ILE A 752 -2.56 -1.47 -13.22
C ILE A 752 -2.82 -2.46 -14.36
N LYS A 753 -2.69 -3.78 -14.14
CA LYS A 753 -3.02 -4.81 -15.13
C LYS A 753 -4.45 -4.65 -15.64
N GLN A 754 -5.40 -4.32 -14.76
CA GLN A 754 -6.79 -4.09 -15.16
C GLN A 754 -6.98 -2.80 -15.97
N MET A 755 -6.20 -1.74 -15.73
CA MET A 755 -6.23 -0.51 -16.54
C MET A 755 -5.86 -0.74 -18.01
N PHE A 756 -5.08 -1.80 -18.30
CA PHE A 756 -4.69 -2.25 -19.64
C PHE A 756 -5.45 -3.52 -20.09
N SER A 757 -6.59 -3.83 -19.48
CA SER A 757 -7.35 -5.05 -19.84
C SER A 757 -8.21 -4.90 -21.09
N ARG A 758 -8.34 -3.69 -21.67
CA ARG A 758 -9.25 -3.37 -22.77
C ARG A 758 -8.53 -3.07 -24.08
N VAL A 759 -9.13 -3.52 -25.18
CA VAL A 759 -8.63 -3.33 -26.54
C VAL A 759 -9.73 -2.73 -27.42
N PHE A 760 -9.35 -1.85 -28.33
CA PHE A 760 -10.23 -1.26 -29.33
C PHE A 760 -10.06 -2.01 -30.66
N ILE A 761 -11.14 -2.55 -31.22
CA ILE A 761 -11.08 -3.33 -32.46
C ILE A 761 -10.95 -2.40 -33.66
N GLU A 762 -9.84 -2.51 -34.39
CA GLU A 762 -9.58 -1.75 -35.61
C GLU A 762 -10.11 -2.50 -36.83
N ASP A 763 -9.79 -3.79 -36.91
CA ASP A 763 -10.24 -4.69 -37.98
C ASP A 763 -10.74 -5.99 -37.33
N PRO A 764 -12.03 -6.33 -37.45
CA PRO A 764 -12.58 -7.55 -36.85
C PRO A 764 -12.12 -8.83 -37.57
N GLY A 765 -11.49 -8.73 -38.75
CA GLY A 765 -11.17 -9.89 -39.57
C GLY A 765 -12.42 -10.71 -39.87
N ASP A 766 -12.33 -12.02 -39.64
CA ASP A 766 -13.46 -12.96 -39.80
C ASP A 766 -14.03 -13.43 -38.44
N THR A 767 -13.76 -12.67 -37.37
CA THR A 767 -14.27 -12.96 -36.02
C THR A 767 -15.69 -12.41 -35.81
N GLU A 768 -16.32 -12.74 -34.68
CA GLU A 768 -17.64 -12.22 -34.28
C GLU A 768 -17.58 -10.80 -33.67
N LEU A 769 -16.40 -10.19 -33.63
CA LEU A 769 -16.19 -8.85 -33.05
C LEU A 769 -16.62 -7.75 -34.02
N LEU A 770 -17.01 -6.59 -33.48
CA LEU A 770 -17.40 -5.44 -34.29
C LEU A 770 -16.28 -4.40 -34.40
N PRO A 771 -16.08 -3.77 -35.59
CA PRO A 771 -15.14 -2.67 -35.74
C PRO A 771 -15.59 -1.48 -34.89
N GLY A 772 -14.66 -0.86 -34.16
CA GLY A 772 -14.93 0.25 -33.27
C GLY A 772 -15.46 -0.12 -31.88
N GLU A 773 -15.64 -1.41 -31.59
CA GLU A 773 -16.02 -1.90 -30.26
C GLU A 773 -14.82 -1.93 -29.31
N ILE A 774 -15.07 -1.63 -28.02
CA ILE A 774 -14.09 -1.83 -26.95
C ILE A 774 -14.44 -3.13 -26.23
N VAL A 775 -13.53 -4.10 -26.31
CA VAL A 775 -13.73 -5.44 -25.70
C VAL A 775 -12.59 -5.77 -24.74
N GLU A 776 -12.79 -6.81 -23.95
CA GLU A 776 -11.71 -7.33 -23.10
C GLU A 776 -10.63 -7.99 -23.95
N LYS A 777 -9.37 -7.83 -23.55
CA LYS A 777 -8.23 -8.49 -24.21
C LYS A 777 -8.40 -10.02 -24.24
N ALA A 778 -8.99 -10.60 -23.19
CA ALA A 778 -9.30 -12.02 -23.14
C ALA A 778 -10.26 -12.46 -24.26
N GLN A 779 -11.27 -11.64 -24.57
CA GLN A 779 -12.25 -11.93 -25.61
C GLN A 779 -11.60 -11.94 -27.00
N LEU A 780 -10.75 -10.95 -27.28
CA LEU A 780 -9.98 -10.90 -28.51
C LEU A 780 -9.11 -12.16 -28.68
N LEU A 781 -8.40 -12.57 -27.63
CA LEU A 781 -7.54 -13.76 -27.67
C LEU A 781 -8.35 -15.04 -27.91
N ILE A 782 -9.51 -15.20 -27.29
CA ILE A 782 -10.40 -16.36 -27.49
C ILE A 782 -10.96 -16.35 -28.92
N ALA A 783 -11.43 -15.20 -29.41
CA ALA A 783 -11.97 -15.03 -30.75
C ALA A 783 -10.92 -15.33 -31.82
N ASN A 784 -9.70 -14.81 -31.68
CA ASN A 784 -8.60 -15.05 -32.60
C ASN A 784 -8.17 -16.52 -32.58
N ARG A 785 -8.06 -17.17 -31.41
CA ARG A 785 -7.78 -18.62 -31.34
C ARG A 785 -8.84 -19.44 -32.08
N SER A 786 -10.11 -19.08 -31.95
CA SER A 786 -11.21 -19.72 -32.67
C SER A 786 -11.12 -19.50 -34.19
N ALA A 787 -10.82 -18.27 -34.62
CA ALA A 787 -10.64 -17.95 -36.03
C ALA A 787 -9.48 -18.75 -36.66
N VAL A 788 -8.32 -18.79 -35.99
CA VAL A 788 -7.14 -19.55 -36.44
C VAL A 788 -7.45 -21.05 -36.56
N LYS A 789 -8.14 -21.62 -35.57
CA LYS A 789 -8.55 -23.04 -35.59
C LYS A 789 -9.45 -23.35 -36.79
N ASN A 790 -10.21 -22.37 -37.26
CA ASN A 790 -11.10 -22.48 -38.42
C ASN A 790 -10.45 -21.99 -39.73
N GLY A 791 -9.14 -21.66 -39.74
CA GLY A 791 -8.43 -21.16 -40.92
C GLY A 791 -8.86 -19.77 -41.39
N LYS A 792 -9.49 -18.98 -40.51
CA LYS A 792 -10.04 -17.66 -40.79
C LYS A 792 -9.08 -16.52 -40.39
N LYS A 793 -9.31 -15.30 -40.87
CA LYS A 793 -8.49 -14.13 -40.51
C LYS A 793 -8.76 -13.68 -39.07
N GLU A 794 -7.67 -13.40 -38.34
CA GLU A 794 -7.70 -12.85 -36.99
C GLU A 794 -8.14 -11.38 -36.97
N ALA A 795 -8.73 -10.96 -35.85
CA ALA A 795 -9.01 -9.55 -35.58
C ALA A 795 -7.75 -8.81 -35.13
N LYS A 796 -7.59 -7.58 -35.61
CA LYS A 796 -6.58 -6.62 -35.16
C LYS A 796 -7.20 -5.60 -34.22
N ALA A 797 -6.49 -5.31 -33.13
CA ALA A 797 -6.96 -4.38 -32.13
C ALA A 797 -5.80 -3.56 -31.57
N ARG A 798 -6.12 -2.34 -31.13
CA ARG A 798 -5.20 -1.44 -30.45
C ARG A 798 -5.41 -1.51 -28.94
N GLN A 799 -4.32 -1.66 -28.20
CA GLN A 799 -4.33 -1.64 -26.73
C GLN A 799 -4.76 -0.25 -26.22
N MET A 800 -5.66 -0.22 -25.24
CA MET A 800 -6.16 1.02 -24.64
C MET A 800 -5.70 1.16 -23.18
N LEU A 801 -5.38 2.39 -22.78
CA LEU A 801 -5.24 2.80 -21.38
C LEU A 801 -6.56 3.42 -20.92
N MET A 802 -7.18 2.84 -19.89
CA MET A 802 -8.46 3.33 -19.35
C MET A 802 -8.40 3.45 -17.83
N GLY A 803 -9.03 4.49 -17.29
CA GLY A 803 -9.22 4.64 -15.86
C GLY A 803 -10.13 3.54 -15.29
N ILE A 804 -9.95 3.22 -14.01
CA ILE A 804 -10.66 2.13 -13.34
C ILE A 804 -12.20 2.23 -13.49
N SER A 805 -12.78 3.43 -13.39
CA SER A 805 -14.23 3.59 -13.54
C SER A 805 -14.72 3.26 -14.96
N LYS A 806 -13.91 3.51 -15.99
CA LYS A 806 -14.29 3.16 -17.37
C LYS A 806 -14.07 1.67 -17.66
N VAL A 807 -13.07 1.05 -17.04
CA VAL A 807 -12.83 -0.39 -17.15
C VAL A 807 -14.00 -1.17 -16.55
N SER A 808 -14.46 -0.81 -15.35
CA SER A 808 -15.60 -1.51 -14.74
C SER A 808 -16.86 -1.41 -15.60
N LEU A 809 -17.13 -0.28 -16.25
CA LEU A 809 -18.28 -0.08 -17.15
C LEU A 809 -18.29 -0.98 -18.38
N THR A 810 -17.17 -1.59 -18.74
CA THR A 810 -17.02 -2.44 -19.92
C THR A 810 -16.93 -3.93 -19.56
N THR A 811 -17.50 -4.33 -18.42
CA THR A 811 -17.63 -5.76 -18.04
C THR A 811 -18.51 -6.51 -19.04
N GLN A 812 -18.19 -7.80 -19.26
CA GLN A 812 -18.95 -8.67 -20.16
C GLN A 812 -20.33 -9.04 -19.59
N SER A 813 -20.42 -9.21 -18.27
CA SER A 813 -21.66 -9.59 -17.62
C SER A 813 -22.63 -8.41 -17.61
N PHE A 814 -23.79 -8.59 -18.24
CA PHE A 814 -24.85 -7.60 -18.16
C PHE A 814 -25.50 -7.56 -16.76
N LEU A 815 -25.46 -8.67 -15.99
CA LEU A 815 -25.95 -8.71 -14.60
C LEU A 815 -25.06 -7.88 -13.68
N SER A 816 -23.75 -8.02 -13.82
CA SER A 816 -22.78 -7.19 -13.11
C SER A 816 -22.91 -5.73 -13.53
N ALA A 817 -22.92 -5.44 -14.83
CA ALA A 817 -23.09 -4.08 -15.35
C ALA A 817 -24.38 -3.41 -14.84
N ALA A 818 -25.51 -4.14 -14.82
CA ALA A 818 -26.80 -3.64 -14.34
C ALA A 818 -26.79 -3.24 -12.85
N SER A 819 -25.87 -3.77 -12.05
CA SER A 819 -25.77 -3.49 -10.62
C SER A 819 -25.15 -2.13 -10.30
N PHE A 820 -24.40 -1.53 -11.24
CA PHE A 820 -23.69 -0.27 -11.02
C PHE A 820 -23.86 0.77 -12.14
N GLN A 821 -24.48 0.37 -13.26
CA GLN A 821 -24.90 1.27 -14.34
C GLN A 821 -26.40 1.52 -14.32
N GLU A 822 -26.86 2.34 -15.26
CA GLU A 822 -28.28 2.50 -15.56
C GLU A 822 -28.88 1.17 -16.06
N THR A 823 -29.57 0.49 -15.14
CA THR A 823 -30.09 -0.87 -15.31
C THR A 823 -30.94 -1.01 -16.57
N SER A 824 -31.84 -0.06 -16.85
CA SER A 824 -32.73 -0.08 -18.02
C SER A 824 -31.94 -0.12 -19.33
N ARG A 825 -30.91 0.71 -19.46
CA ARG A 825 -30.07 0.77 -20.67
C ARG A 825 -29.33 -0.55 -20.91
N VAL A 826 -28.76 -1.12 -19.84
CA VAL A 826 -28.01 -2.38 -19.91
C VAL A 826 -28.92 -3.55 -20.31
N LEU A 827 -30.08 -3.67 -19.66
CA LEU A 827 -31.02 -4.76 -19.92
C LEU A 827 -31.66 -4.67 -21.31
N VAL A 828 -32.02 -3.46 -21.78
CA VAL A 828 -32.56 -3.27 -23.13
C VAL A 828 -31.53 -3.66 -24.19
N ASN A 829 -30.27 -3.24 -24.02
CA ASN A 829 -29.20 -3.62 -24.95
C ASN A 829 -28.95 -5.15 -24.94
N ALA A 830 -28.88 -5.76 -23.75
CA ALA A 830 -28.70 -7.20 -23.62
C ALA A 830 -29.86 -7.99 -24.26
N ALA A 831 -31.11 -7.52 -24.11
CA ALA A 831 -32.29 -8.13 -24.71
C ALA A 831 -32.30 -8.01 -26.25
N ILE A 832 -31.93 -6.83 -26.78
CA ILE A 832 -31.85 -6.60 -28.25
C ILE A 832 -30.75 -7.46 -28.88
N THR A 833 -29.61 -7.58 -28.22
CA THR A 833 -28.44 -8.33 -28.73
C THR A 833 -28.48 -9.82 -28.44
N GLY A 834 -29.44 -10.29 -27.63
CA GLY A 834 -29.54 -11.69 -27.22
C GLY A 834 -28.32 -12.16 -26.41
N ARG A 835 -27.69 -11.26 -25.63
CA ARG A 835 -26.47 -11.58 -24.86
C ARG A 835 -26.74 -12.68 -23.82
N VAL A 836 -25.80 -13.63 -23.74
CA VAL A 836 -25.80 -14.70 -22.73
C VAL A 836 -24.78 -14.38 -21.65
N ASP A 837 -25.18 -14.50 -20.38
CA ASP A 837 -24.28 -14.35 -19.24
C ASP A 837 -23.77 -15.71 -18.76
N TYR A 838 -22.44 -15.87 -18.73
CA TYR A 838 -21.77 -17.13 -18.36
C TYR A 838 -21.45 -17.24 -16.86
N LEU A 839 -21.75 -16.21 -16.06
CA LEU A 839 -21.57 -16.23 -14.60
C LEU A 839 -20.12 -16.59 -14.16
N GLU A 840 -19.13 -16.08 -14.89
CA GLU A 840 -17.71 -16.34 -14.57
C GLU A 840 -17.16 -15.49 -13.43
N GLY A 841 -17.82 -14.38 -13.08
CA GLY A 841 -17.38 -13.45 -12.06
C GLY A 841 -17.96 -13.72 -10.67
N LEU A 842 -17.48 -12.97 -9.68
CA LEU A 842 -17.95 -13.11 -8.30
C LEU A 842 -19.35 -12.47 -8.12
N LYS A 843 -19.59 -11.31 -8.73
CA LYS A 843 -20.75 -10.46 -8.46
C LYS A 843 -22.06 -11.06 -9.00
N GLU A 844 -22.00 -11.66 -10.19
CA GLU A 844 -23.16 -12.29 -10.84
C GLU A 844 -23.64 -13.50 -10.02
N ASN A 845 -22.70 -14.31 -9.54
CA ASN A 845 -23.01 -15.46 -8.70
C ASN A 845 -23.62 -15.03 -7.37
N VAL A 846 -23.13 -13.95 -6.74
CA VAL A 846 -23.76 -13.39 -5.54
C VAL A 846 -25.18 -12.90 -5.82
N ILE A 847 -25.41 -12.18 -6.93
CA ILE A 847 -26.74 -11.67 -7.30
C ILE A 847 -27.75 -12.82 -7.49
N ILE A 848 -27.33 -13.92 -8.12
CA ILE A 848 -28.18 -15.09 -8.38
C ILE A 848 -28.34 -15.98 -7.13
N GLY A 849 -27.44 -15.87 -6.15
CA GLY A 849 -27.42 -16.73 -4.96
C GLY A 849 -26.70 -18.07 -5.18
N ARG A 850 -25.70 -18.10 -6.08
CA ARG A 850 -24.79 -19.23 -6.31
C ARG A 850 -23.46 -19.03 -5.58
N LEU A 851 -22.71 -20.13 -5.42
CA LEU A 851 -21.34 -20.09 -4.91
C LEU A 851 -20.46 -19.26 -5.85
N ILE A 852 -19.61 -18.43 -5.28
CA ILE A 852 -18.66 -17.63 -6.06
C ILE A 852 -17.55 -18.53 -6.65
N PRO A 853 -17.05 -18.25 -7.87
CA PRO A 853 -15.95 -19.00 -8.49
C PRO A 853 -14.58 -18.59 -7.93
N ALA A 854 -14.46 -18.54 -6.60
CA ALA A 854 -13.23 -18.28 -5.87
C ALA A 854 -13.20 -19.07 -4.55
N GLY A 855 -11.99 -19.30 -4.04
CA GLY A 855 -11.73 -20.04 -2.80
C GLY A 855 -12.31 -21.46 -2.85
N THR A 856 -13.12 -21.78 -1.84
CA THR A 856 -13.80 -23.08 -1.70
C THR A 856 -14.87 -23.33 -2.76
N GLY A 857 -15.31 -22.30 -3.50
CA GLY A 857 -16.21 -22.46 -4.63
C GLY A 857 -15.56 -23.07 -5.88
N VAL A 858 -14.23 -23.03 -5.98
CA VAL A 858 -13.46 -23.67 -7.08
C VAL A 858 -13.00 -25.07 -6.69
N HIS A 859 -12.43 -25.21 -5.49
CA HIS A 859 -11.78 -26.45 -5.04
C HIS A 859 -12.69 -27.37 -4.22
N GLY A 860 -13.88 -26.90 -3.84
CA GLY A 860 -14.63 -27.48 -2.73
C GLY A 860 -13.99 -27.16 -1.38
N THR A 861 -14.60 -27.64 -0.30
CA THR A 861 -13.93 -27.67 1.02
C THR A 861 -13.04 -28.92 1.10
N GLY A 862 -12.06 -28.97 2.02
CA GLY A 862 -11.24 -30.18 2.21
C GLY A 862 -12.08 -31.45 2.41
N LEU A 863 -13.28 -31.33 3.01
CA LEU A 863 -14.27 -32.40 3.14
C LEU A 863 -14.91 -32.85 1.81
N ALA A 864 -15.03 -31.94 0.84
CA ALA A 864 -15.49 -32.27 -0.52
C ALA A 864 -14.38 -32.90 -1.36
N GLN A 865 -13.12 -32.49 -1.15
CA GLN A 865 -11.95 -33.15 -1.73
C GLN A 865 -11.72 -34.53 -1.13
N GLU A 866 -11.74 -34.69 0.19
CA GLU A 866 -11.64 -36.00 0.86
C GLU A 866 -12.82 -36.91 0.48
N LYS A 867 -14.04 -36.39 0.35
CA LYS A 867 -15.16 -37.19 -0.17
C LYS A 867 -15.01 -37.53 -1.64
N ALA A 868 -14.49 -36.62 -2.48
CA ALA A 868 -14.25 -36.88 -3.89
C ALA A 868 -13.10 -37.88 -4.11
N GLU A 869 -12.05 -37.81 -3.28
CA GLU A 869 -10.95 -38.78 -3.25
C GLU A 869 -11.42 -40.13 -2.71
N ALA A 870 -12.26 -40.16 -1.66
CA ALA A 870 -12.86 -41.39 -1.16
C ALA A 870 -13.83 -42.03 -2.16
N THR A 871 -14.64 -41.24 -2.88
CA THR A 871 -15.50 -41.77 -3.96
C THR A 871 -14.71 -42.14 -5.22
N ALA A 872 -13.60 -41.48 -5.52
CA ALA A 872 -12.68 -41.87 -6.59
C ALA A 872 -11.93 -43.17 -6.24
N ALA A 873 -11.53 -43.34 -4.96
CA ALA A 873 -10.93 -44.57 -4.46
C ALA A 873 -11.93 -45.74 -4.44
N GLU A 874 -13.20 -45.51 -4.03
CA GLU A 874 -14.26 -46.53 -4.13
C GLU A 874 -14.55 -46.90 -5.59
N LYS A 875 -14.58 -45.94 -6.52
CA LYS A 875 -14.76 -46.24 -7.96
C LYS A 875 -13.57 -47.01 -8.54
N ALA A 876 -12.35 -46.67 -8.14
CA ALA A 876 -11.15 -47.40 -8.55
C ALA A 876 -11.12 -48.83 -7.95
N GLU A 877 -11.63 -49.05 -6.74
CA GLU A 877 -11.76 -50.39 -6.16
C GLU A 877 -12.87 -51.24 -6.82
N VAL A 878 -13.90 -50.61 -7.39
CA VAL A 878 -14.96 -51.30 -8.15
C VAL A 878 -14.48 -51.65 -9.56
N GLU A 879 -13.75 -50.76 -10.25
CA GLU A 879 -13.16 -51.05 -11.57
C GLU A 879 -12.01 -52.08 -11.54
N VAL A 880 -11.40 -52.34 -10.38
CA VAL A 880 -10.40 -53.41 -10.20
C VAL A 880 -11.05 -54.76 -9.82
N LYS A 881 -12.36 -54.77 -9.52
CA LYS A 881 -13.12 -55.99 -9.15
C LYS A 881 -14.10 -56.48 -10.22
N GLU A 882 -14.33 -55.70 -11.28
CA GLU A 882 -14.91 -56.17 -12.55
C GLU A 882 -13.80 -56.58 -13.53
#